data_AF-E8X0I6-F1
#
_entry.id   AF-E8X0I6-F1
#
_cell.length_a   1.000
_cell.length_b   1.000
_cell.length_c   1.000
_cell.angle_alpha   90.00
_cell.angle_beta   90.00
_cell.angle_gamma   90.00
#
_symmetry.space_group_name_H-M   'P 1'
#
loop_
_entity.id
_entity.type
_entity.pdbx_description
1 polymer ?
#
loop_
_entity_poly.entity_id
_entity_poly.type
_entity_poly.pdbx_seq_one_letter_code
_entity_poly.pdbx_strand_id
1 'polypeptide(L)'
;MRLSNLLPALMLLATTLAPAQQPSLTTFAPLAGHRPTWAIPTNDRGPIPDATPIPLILALTRSPERQSAFDQLLIAQQNPASPSYHHWLTPTQIGEQFGPTPQDLEAVTTWLTSRGITIEAITPSRTYIQATAPAAIVSAAFQTSLHTYTLGTRTTQAPTSDPIIPAALTPVIAYISGLTQTPFHTSLHQTAPIPVAQTNLSPDYTLSSGAVHLLAPTDFAIAYDVTPVYTAGTTGTGQRVAIVGGSRLLPSDLTTWESLSGLPAAQPTYIVPTGTGFADPGMTSNTDQGEGTLDFERVYGTAPGVSVDQIISTNWLNGTVTENLILYAINTVRDPILSLSFGACEAQQTPAYINYESSVFAQAAAQGIGVFVSSGDAGAAGCESQGTPPATQALSISDLCASQYVTCVGGTQFSDLTATASYWSTTNNATNHSSILSYIPEGAWNEPTSTTPATPFVVGASGGGKSTVIAKPTYQAGTGVPADAARDVPDISFSASTHNGYFSCLAYAGADCTKSLLAFGGTSASAPSMAGVAALLNQKLGAAQGNLNPLLYRLAASTPTAFHDPTPATSGVSSCTTTTASTCNNSTPSATALTGGLAGFPLTTGYDQVTGLGSLDVSAFLTAATPAITPTPTFTLVPTTTALSTTAGTPITDVINIATTSNFTGQIAFTCAVSPVTSITPTCTITPASLAYPATTSTTLTIGSTAPHANLSPRAAIAFAAIFLLAITRRRKTLRPALASLATLLFLAGCGSGGSNGTSTPTTLTGGTTPGTYTVTVTASTATPTTTLSISTNLTLIVN
;
A
#
# COMPACT_ATOMS: atom_id res chain seq x y z
N MET A 1 26.88 -60.59 19.72
CA MET A 1 26.22 -60.76 21.03
C MET A 1 24.79 -60.22 20.88
N ARG A 2 23.81 -61.12 20.98
CA ARG A 2 22.34 -60.96 21.14
C ARG A 2 21.62 -59.75 20.52
N LEU A 3 20.82 -60.07 19.49
CA LEU A 3 19.49 -59.50 19.24
C LEU A 3 18.56 -59.74 20.44
N SER A 4 17.72 -58.76 20.78
CA SER A 4 16.39 -59.00 21.35
C SER A 4 15.50 -57.74 21.30
N ASN A 5 14.50 -57.81 20.43
CA ASN A 5 13.09 -57.39 20.55
C ASN A 5 12.72 -55.99 21.06
N LEU A 6 12.12 -55.18 20.18
CA LEU A 6 10.84 -54.48 20.41
C LEU A 6 10.23 -54.11 19.04
N LEU A 7 9.14 -54.78 18.68
CA LEU A 7 8.22 -54.33 17.62
C LEU A 7 7.54 -53.03 18.07
N PRO A 8 7.23 -52.12 17.13
CA PRO A 8 5.98 -51.38 17.19
C PRO A 8 5.02 -51.92 16.11
N ALA A 9 3.82 -52.26 16.56
CA ALA A 9 2.68 -52.56 15.70
C ALA A 9 2.33 -51.32 14.88
N LEU A 10 2.35 -51.46 13.55
CA LEU A 10 1.80 -50.47 12.63
C LEU A 10 0.27 -50.58 12.68
N MET A 11 -0.37 -49.77 13.55
CA MET A 11 -1.80 -49.48 13.44
C MET A 11 -2.01 -48.66 12.16
N LEU A 12 -2.79 -49.18 11.22
CA LEU A 12 -3.42 -48.39 10.18
C LEU A 12 -4.32 -47.35 10.88
N LEU A 13 -3.87 -46.10 10.99
CA LEU A 13 -4.80 -44.99 11.10
C LEU A 13 -5.39 -44.77 9.71
N ALA A 14 -6.56 -45.36 9.48
CA ALA A 14 -7.49 -44.78 8.53
C ALA A 14 -7.88 -43.41 9.11
N THR A 15 -7.23 -42.33 8.66
CA THR A 15 -7.74 -40.98 8.89
C THR A 15 -9.03 -40.87 8.10
N THR A 16 -10.14 -41.19 8.75
CA THR A 16 -11.42 -40.60 8.39
C THR A 16 -11.19 -39.09 8.35
N LEU A 17 -11.27 -38.48 7.16
CA LEU A 17 -11.47 -37.05 7.03
C LEU A 17 -12.80 -36.77 7.75
N ALA A 18 -12.71 -36.45 9.03
CA ALA A 18 -13.81 -35.84 9.74
C ALA A 18 -14.15 -34.57 8.95
N PRO A 19 -15.44 -34.29 8.68
CA PRO A 19 -15.80 -32.98 8.15
C PRO A 19 -15.17 -31.93 9.07
N ALA A 20 -14.45 -30.96 8.48
CA ALA A 20 -13.85 -29.87 9.24
C ALA A 20 -14.94 -29.28 10.13
N GLN A 21 -14.82 -29.52 11.44
CA GLN A 21 -15.85 -29.16 12.38
C GLN A 21 -15.90 -27.63 12.40
N GLN A 22 -17.00 -27.03 11.95
CA GLN A 22 -17.14 -25.58 11.94
C GLN A 22 -16.86 -25.05 13.35
N PRO A 23 -16.07 -23.96 13.47
CA PRO A 23 -15.69 -23.42 14.77
C PRO A 23 -16.94 -23.13 15.61
N SER A 24 -16.91 -23.53 16.87
CA SER A 24 -18.04 -23.31 17.80
C SER A 24 -18.19 -21.81 18.09
N LEU A 25 -19.22 -21.17 17.51
CA LEU A 25 -19.50 -19.75 17.69
C LEU A 25 -20.27 -19.41 19.00
N THR A 26 -20.27 -20.35 19.96
CA THR A 26 -21.02 -20.24 21.22
C THR A 26 -20.21 -19.65 22.36
N THR A 27 -18.89 -19.61 22.24
CA THR A 27 -17.98 -18.97 23.20
C THR A 27 -17.64 -17.57 22.71
N PHE A 28 -17.54 -16.61 23.62
CA PHE A 28 -17.39 -15.19 23.30
C PHE A 28 -16.14 -14.62 23.97
N ALA A 29 -15.47 -13.71 23.28
CA ALA A 29 -14.27 -13.02 23.77
C ALA A 29 -14.27 -11.56 23.31
N PRO A 30 -13.67 -10.64 24.11
CA PRO A 30 -13.52 -9.25 23.71
C PRO A 30 -12.57 -9.12 22.52
N LEU A 31 -12.93 -8.28 21.57
CA LEU A 31 -12.06 -7.79 20.51
C LEU A 31 -11.54 -6.41 20.94
N ALA A 32 -10.36 -6.41 21.56
CA ALA A 32 -9.82 -5.24 22.24
C ALA A 32 -9.52 -4.05 21.30
N GLY A 33 -9.48 -2.84 21.86
CA GLY A 33 -8.95 -1.65 21.16
C GLY A 33 -9.96 -0.89 20.31
N HIS A 34 -11.26 -1.05 20.56
CA HIS A 34 -12.33 -0.35 19.83
C HIS A 34 -12.90 0.83 20.63
N ARG A 35 -12.75 0.83 21.96
CA ARG A 35 -13.17 1.95 22.80
C ARG A 35 -12.06 3.03 22.88
N PRO A 36 -12.30 4.25 22.40
CA PRO A 36 -11.35 5.36 22.52
C PRO A 36 -11.16 5.81 23.97
N THR A 37 -9.99 6.37 24.28
CA THR A 37 -9.64 6.85 25.64
C THR A 37 -10.52 8.01 26.09
N TRP A 38 -11.10 8.77 25.16
CA TRP A 38 -12.02 9.87 25.45
C TRP A 38 -13.48 9.42 25.64
N ALA A 39 -13.81 8.14 25.38
CA ALA A 39 -15.14 7.57 25.60
C ALA A 39 -15.35 7.28 27.09
N ILE A 40 -15.38 8.34 27.90
CA ILE A 40 -15.48 8.32 29.37
C ILE A 40 -16.78 9.00 29.83
N PRO A 41 -17.25 8.73 31.07
CA PRO A 41 -18.54 9.24 31.55
C PRO A 41 -18.73 10.76 31.48
N THR A 42 -17.65 11.55 31.58
CA THR A 42 -17.73 13.02 31.47
C THR A 42 -18.10 13.50 30.07
N ASN A 43 -17.73 12.73 29.04
CA ASN A 43 -17.98 13.06 27.64
C ASN A 43 -19.26 12.43 27.11
N ASP A 44 -19.78 11.40 27.79
CA ASP A 44 -20.95 10.62 27.40
C ASP A 44 -22.25 11.46 27.44
N ARG A 45 -23.09 11.34 26.40
CA ARG A 45 -24.39 11.99 26.22
C ARG A 45 -25.54 11.01 26.09
N GLY A 46 -25.30 9.73 26.35
CA GLY A 46 -26.28 8.67 26.32
C GLY A 46 -26.32 7.90 25.00
N PRO A 47 -27.20 6.89 24.91
CA PRO A 47 -27.27 5.98 23.78
C PRO A 47 -27.74 6.69 22.51
N ILE A 48 -27.20 6.24 21.37
CA ILE A 48 -27.72 6.64 20.05
C ILE A 48 -29.09 5.99 19.80
N PRO A 49 -29.99 6.57 18.98
CA PRO A 49 -31.29 5.96 18.69
C PRO A 49 -31.16 4.57 18.04
N ASP A 50 -31.93 3.60 18.53
CA ASP A 50 -31.89 2.19 18.09
C ASP A 50 -32.01 1.97 16.57
N ALA A 51 -32.78 2.81 15.90
CA ALA A 51 -33.06 2.73 14.47
C ALA A 51 -31.96 3.39 13.61
N THR A 52 -30.96 4.02 14.21
CA THR A 52 -29.87 4.70 13.48
C THR A 52 -29.12 3.66 12.64
N PRO A 53 -29.04 3.83 11.30
CA PRO A 53 -28.23 2.96 10.46
C PRO A 53 -26.75 3.15 10.77
N ILE A 54 -26.04 2.08 11.05
CA ILE A 54 -24.60 2.08 11.33
C ILE A 54 -23.88 1.39 10.17
N PRO A 55 -23.18 2.15 9.31
CA PRO A 55 -22.27 1.56 8.35
C PRO A 55 -21.07 0.97 9.09
N LEU A 56 -20.64 -0.22 8.67
CA LEU A 56 -19.56 -0.99 9.27
C LEU A 56 -18.55 -1.41 8.21
N ILE A 57 -17.27 -1.40 8.59
CA ILE A 57 -16.21 -2.05 7.83
C ILE A 57 -15.52 -3.05 8.75
N LEU A 58 -15.62 -4.33 8.43
CA LEU A 58 -14.84 -5.36 9.12
C LEU A 58 -13.54 -5.59 8.37
N ALA A 59 -12.44 -5.21 9.01
CA ALA A 59 -11.09 -5.51 8.55
C ALA A 59 -10.70 -6.92 8.99
N LEU A 60 -10.30 -7.74 8.03
CA LEU A 60 -9.94 -9.14 8.25
C LEU A 60 -8.43 -9.31 8.30
N THR A 61 -7.96 -10.15 9.23
CA THR A 61 -6.57 -10.44 9.45
C THR A 61 -6.05 -11.47 8.44
N ARG A 62 -4.78 -11.34 8.08
CA ARG A 62 -4.01 -12.39 7.39
C ARG A 62 -3.50 -13.40 8.42
N SER A 63 -3.21 -14.64 8.02
CA SER A 63 -2.44 -15.52 8.91
C SER A 63 -1.05 -14.91 9.18
N PRO A 64 -0.39 -15.22 10.31
CA PRO A 64 0.94 -14.67 10.60
C PRO A 64 1.95 -14.89 9.46
N GLU A 65 1.91 -16.06 8.82
CA GLU A 65 2.78 -16.41 7.69
C GLU A 65 2.46 -15.56 6.45
N ARG A 66 1.17 -15.35 6.16
CA ARG A 66 0.72 -14.50 5.05
C ARG A 66 1.02 -13.03 5.30
N GLN A 67 0.91 -12.56 6.54
CA GLN A 67 1.30 -11.20 6.91
C GLN A 67 2.81 -10.99 6.70
N SER A 68 3.64 -11.90 7.20
CA SER A 68 5.09 -11.82 7.00
C SER A 68 5.47 -11.85 5.51
N ALA A 69 4.79 -12.67 4.70
CA ALA A 69 5.03 -12.72 3.25
C ALA A 69 4.58 -11.42 2.55
N PHE A 70 3.48 -10.81 2.99
CA PHE A 70 3.01 -9.52 2.48
C PHE A 70 3.97 -8.39 2.81
N ASP A 71 4.50 -8.34 4.04
CA ASP A 71 5.49 -7.34 4.44
C ASP A 71 6.79 -7.47 3.63
N GLN A 72 7.23 -8.71 3.35
CA GLN A 72 8.37 -8.97 2.46
C GLN A 72 8.10 -8.53 1.02
N LEU A 73 6.88 -8.73 0.51
CA LEU A 73 6.49 -8.25 -0.82
C LEU A 73 6.61 -6.72 -0.91
N LEU A 74 6.11 -5.99 0.09
CA LEU A 74 6.18 -4.52 0.10
C LEU A 74 7.62 -4.00 0.01
N ILE A 75 8.54 -4.62 0.75
CA ILE A 75 9.97 -4.30 0.67
C ILE A 75 10.53 -4.68 -0.71
N ALA A 76 10.20 -5.88 -1.20
CA ALA A 76 10.69 -6.40 -2.47
C ALA A 76 10.20 -5.56 -3.66
N GLN A 77 8.99 -5.00 -3.62
CA GLN A 77 8.44 -4.16 -4.67
C GLN A 77 9.13 -2.79 -4.76
N GLN A 78 9.80 -2.35 -3.70
CA GLN A 78 10.52 -1.08 -3.61
C GLN A 78 12.04 -1.20 -3.84
N ASN A 79 12.55 -2.42 -4.03
CA ASN A 79 13.97 -2.69 -4.23
C ASN A 79 14.28 -2.94 -5.71
N PRO A 80 15.02 -2.06 -6.42
CA PRO A 80 15.37 -2.23 -7.84
C PRO A 80 16.12 -3.53 -8.19
N ALA A 81 16.76 -4.18 -7.21
CA ALA A 81 17.44 -5.46 -7.41
C ALA A 81 16.51 -6.67 -7.26
N SER A 82 15.26 -6.47 -6.84
CA SER A 82 14.27 -7.53 -6.63
C SER A 82 13.58 -7.91 -7.93
N PRO A 83 13.30 -9.20 -8.17
CA PRO A 83 12.45 -9.63 -9.29
C PRO A 83 10.98 -9.18 -9.12
N SER A 84 10.60 -8.69 -7.94
CA SER A 84 9.27 -8.12 -7.68
C SER A 84 9.25 -6.60 -7.77
N TYR A 85 10.36 -5.94 -8.13
CA TYR A 85 10.42 -4.48 -8.24
C TYR A 85 9.34 -3.95 -9.18
N HIS A 86 8.46 -3.10 -8.65
CA HIS A 86 7.30 -2.55 -9.35
C HIS A 86 6.39 -3.58 -10.04
N HIS A 87 6.43 -4.85 -9.61
CA HIS A 87 5.45 -5.86 -9.97
C HIS A 87 4.25 -5.73 -9.03
N TRP A 88 3.42 -4.73 -9.32
CA TRP A 88 2.23 -4.39 -8.55
C TRP A 88 1.15 -5.47 -8.66
N LEU A 89 0.45 -5.71 -7.56
CA LEU A 89 -0.65 -6.68 -7.51
C LEU A 89 -2.00 -5.99 -7.70
N THR A 90 -2.94 -6.70 -8.30
CA THR A 90 -4.37 -6.33 -8.23
C THR A 90 -4.94 -6.68 -6.84
N PRO A 91 -6.03 -6.04 -6.40
CA PRO A 91 -6.72 -6.43 -5.17
C PRO A 91 -7.04 -7.93 -5.13
N THR A 92 -7.54 -8.52 -6.21
CA THR A 92 -7.84 -9.96 -6.29
C THR A 92 -6.61 -10.82 -6.02
N GLN A 93 -5.46 -10.49 -6.63
CA GLN A 93 -4.21 -11.20 -6.38
C GLN A 93 -3.75 -11.07 -4.92
N ILE A 94 -3.93 -9.89 -4.32
CA ILE A 94 -3.64 -9.71 -2.89
C ILE A 94 -4.52 -10.63 -2.05
N GLY A 95 -5.82 -10.71 -2.35
CA GLY A 95 -6.75 -11.57 -1.63
C GLY A 95 -6.46 -13.06 -1.79
N GLU A 96 -6.07 -13.48 -2.99
CA GLU A 96 -5.71 -14.88 -3.28
C GLU A 96 -4.41 -15.32 -2.59
N GLN A 97 -3.40 -14.44 -2.57
CA GLN A 97 -2.07 -14.77 -2.06
C GLN A 97 -1.95 -14.52 -0.55
N PHE A 98 -2.52 -13.43 -0.04
CA PHE A 98 -2.28 -12.93 1.30
C PHE A 98 -3.54 -12.75 2.14
N GLY A 99 -4.73 -12.69 1.54
CA GLY A 99 -6.00 -12.46 2.25
C GLY A 99 -6.39 -13.58 3.22
N PRO A 100 -7.53 -13.46 3.92
CA PRO A 100 -8.06 -14.53 4.76
C PRO A 100 -8.42 -15.78 3.94
N THR A 101 -8.58 -16.93 4.61
CA THR A 101 -9.04 -18.14 3.92
C THR A 101 -10.52 -18.01 3.52
N PRO A 102 -10.98 -18.70 2.45
CA PRO A 102 -12.39 -18.73 2.11
C PRO A 102 -13.29 -19.20 3.27
N GLN A 103 -12.80 -20.14 4.08
CA GLN A 103 -13.50 -20.68 5.25
C GLN A 103 -13.66 -19.62 6.34
N ASP A 104 -12.61 -18.83 6.61
CA ASP A 104 -12.66 -17.73 7.58
C ASP A 104 -13.63 -16.64 7.13
N LEU A 105 -13.58 -16.27 5.84
CA LEU A 105 -14.49 -15.30 5.25
C LEU A 105 -15.95 -15.78 5.33
N GLU A 106 -16.21 -17.05 5.02
CA GLU A 106 -17.54 -17.67 5.14
C GLU A 106 -18.02 -17.69 6.60
N ALA A 107 -17.13 -17.99 7.56
CA ALA A 107 -17.47 -18.00 8.98
C ALA A 107 -17.87 -16.61 9.49
N VAL A 108 -17.12 -15.57 9.11
CA VAL A 108 -17.44 -14.17 9.49
C VAL A 108 -18.75 -13.73 8.84
N THR A 109 -18.91 -13.93 7.53
CA THR A 109 -20.11 -13.48 6.79
C THR A 109 -21.38 -14.21 7.24
N THR A 110 -21.29 -15.52 7.51
CA THR A 110 -22.39 -16.30 8.08
C THR A 110 -22.77 -15.79 9.47
N TRP A 111 -21.78 -15.51 10.32
CA TRP A 111 -22.04 -14.98 11.66
C TRP A 111 -22.71 -13.60 11.60
N LEU A 112 -22.20 -12.67 10.81
CA LEU A 112 -22.80 -11.33 10.64
C LEU A 112 -24.26 -11.43 10.18
N THR A 113 -24.52 -12.23 9.14
CA THR A 113 -25.86 -12.43 8.60
C THR A 113 -26.80 -13.06 9.64
N SER A 114 -26.32 -14.02 10.42
CA SER A 114 -27.10 -14.66 11.51
C SER A 114 -27.48 -13.68 12.63
N ARG A 115 -26.77 -12.55 12.74
CA ARG A 115 -27.06 -11.46 13.68
C ARG A 115 -27.96 -10.37 13.09
N GLY A 116 -28.40 -10.51 11.85
CA GLY A 116 -29.21 -9.51 11.16
C GLY A 116 -28.41 -8.34 10.60
N ILE A 117 -27.08 -8.48 10.51
CA ILE A 117 -26.23 -7.50 9.83
C ILE A 117 -26.25 -7.78 8.33
N THR A 118 -26.54 -6.75 7.53
CA THR A 118 -26.60 -6.86 6.07
C THR A 118 -25.22 -6.63 5.48
N ILE A 119 -24.73 -7.60 4.71
CA ILE A 119 -23.47 -7.45 3.95
C ILE A 119 -23.80 -6.72 2.66
N GLU A 120 -23.13 -5.59 2.43
CA GLU A 120 -23.32 -4.76 1.25
C GLU A 120 -22.32 -5.13 0.15
N ALA A 121 -21.07 -5.34 0.56
CA ALA A 121 -20.00 -5.74 -0.35
C ALA A 121 -18.86 -6.44 0.40
N ILE A 122 -18.13 -7.26 -0.34
CA ILE A 122 -16.82 -7.77 0.06
C ILE A 122 -15.84 -7.23 -0.96
N THR A 123 -14.81 -6.54 -0.49
CA THR A 123 -13.76 -6.01 -1.36
C THR A 123 -13.11 -7.14 -2.18
N PRO A 124 -12.65 -6.88 -3.42
CA PRO A 124 -11.98 -7.90 -4.22
C PRO A 124 -10.72 -8.48 -3.57
N SER A 125 -10.06 -7.74 -2.67
CA SER A 125 -8.96 -8.25 -1.84
C SER A 125 -9.40 -9.21 -0.73
N ARG A 126 -10.71 -9.35 -0.50
CA ARG A 126 -11.30 -10.18 0.56
C ARG A 126 -10.85 -9.81 1.97
N THR A 127 -10.16 -8.69 2.16
CA THR A 127 -9.68 -8.24 3.48
C THR A 127 -10.63 -7.28 4.16
N TYR A 128 -11.67 -6.79 3.47
CA TYR A 128 -12.68 -5.92 4.04
C TYR A 128 -14.08 -6.34 3.65
N ILE A 129 -14.98 -6.39 4.64
CA ILE A 129 -16.43 -6.59 4.46
C ILE A 129 -17.12 -5.27 4.81
N GLN A 130 -17.86 -4.72 3.86
CA GLN A 130 -18.73 -3.56 4.04
C GLN A 130 -20.13 -4.04 4.40
N ALA A 131 -20.68 -3.52 5.49
CA ALA A 131 -21.95 -3.97 6.04
C ALA A 131 -22.74 -2.82 6.67
N THR A 132 -24.03 -3.04 6.90
CA THR A 132 -24.91 -2.07 7.56
C THR A 132 -25.94 -2.77 8.45
N ALA A 133 -26.27 -2.14 9.57
CA ALA A 133 -27.38 -2.56 10.43
C ALA A 133 -27.86 -1.41 11.33
N PRO A 134 -29.10 -1.46 11.85
CA PRO A 134 -29.55 -0.54 12.90
C PRO A 134 -28.70 -0.65 14.17
N ALA A 135 -28.52 0.46 14.91
CA ALA A 135 -27.74 0.53 16.14
C ALA A 135 -28.11 -0.53 17.19
N ALA A 136 -29.40 -0.87 17.32
CA ALA A 136 -29.84 -1.94 18.22
C ALA A 136 -29.31 -3.32 17.80
N ILE A 137 -29.24 -3.61 16.49
CA ILE A 137 -28.71 -4.87 15.96
C ILE A 137 -27.19 -4.92 16.15
N VAL A 138 -26.49 -3.82 15.84
CA VAL A 138 -25.04 -3.69 16.08
C VAL A 138 -24.72 -3.90 17.56
N SER A 139 -25.45 -3.23 18.45
CA SER A 139 -25.25 -3.33 19.89
C SER A 139 -25.47 -4.75 20.41
N ALA A 140 -26.50 -5.45 19.92
CA ALA A 140 -26.78 -6.83 20.27
C ALA A 140 -25.74 -7.82 19.71
N ALA A 141 -25.27 -7.61 18.47
CA ALA A 141 -24.29 -8.47 17.81
C ALA A 141 -22.92 -8.43 18.48
N PHE A 142 -22.49 -7.22 18.88
CA PHE A 142 -21.17 -6.96 19.43
C PHE A 142 -21.16 -6.76 20.95
N GLN A 143 -22.30 -6.96 21.63
CA GLN A 143 -22.47 -6.84 23.09
C GLN A 143 -21.86 -5.56 23.70
N THR A 144 -22.03 -4.44 23.01
CA THR A 144 -21.66 -3.11 23.48
C THR A 144 -22.80 -2.14 23.18
N SER A 145 -22.92 -1.04 23.92
CA SER A 145 -23.84 0.04 23.56
C SER A 145 -23.09 1.11 22.78
N LEU A 146 -23.75 1.71 21.78
CA LEU A 146 -23.22 2.87 21.07
C LEU A 146 -23.81 4.14 21.68
N HIS A 147 -22.94 5.03 22.12
CA HIS A 147 -23.31 6.29 22.76
C HIS A 147 -22.81 7.48 21.95
N THR A 148 -23.50 8.61 22.10
CA THR A 148 -23.04 9.91 21.64
C THR A 148 -22.08 10.50 22.68
N TYR A 149 -20.98 11.10 22.24
CA TYR A 149 -19.99 11.77 23.09
C TYR A 149 -19.70 13.19 22.59
N THR A 150 -19.40 14.11 23.50
CA THR A 150 -18.96 15.48 23.17
C THR A 150 -17.47 15.63 23.45
N LEU A 151 -16.71 16.06 22.43
CA LEU A 151 -15.28 16.38 22.49
C LEU A 151 -15.07 17.84 22.08
N GLY A 152 -14.84 18.72 23.05
CA GLY A 152 -14.82 20.16 22.80
C GLY A 152 -16.17 20.63 22.24
N THR A 153 -16.17 21.18 21.02
CA THR A 153 -17.39 21.61 20.30
C THR A 153 -17.97 20.51 19.40
N ARG A 154 -17.27 19.39 19.21
CA ARG A 154 -17.67 18.31 18.30
C ARG A 154 -18.47 17.25 19.04
N THR A 155 -19.40 16.62 18.32
CA THR A 155 -20.15 15.46 18.79
C THR A 155 -19.81 14.27 17.91
N THR A 156 -19.55 13.11 18.50
CA THR A 156 -19.24 11.86 17.80
C THR A 156 -19.93 10.68 18.48
N GLN A 157 -19.78 9.47 17.93
CA GLN A 157 -20.22 8.22 18.55
C GLN A 157 -19.04 7.30 18.83
N ALA A 158 -19.19 6.46 19.86
CA ALA A 158 -18.25 5.39 20.20
C ALA A 158 -18.95 4.27 20.97
N PRO A 159 -18.35 3.06 21.03
CA PRO A 159 -18.85 2.00 21.89
C PRO A 159 -18.49 2.27 23.36
N THR A 160 -19.37 1.86 24.28
CA THR A 160 -19.16 1.99 25.73
C THR A 160 -18.14 0.99 26.28
N SER A 161 -17.88 -0.10 25.54
CA SER A 161 -16.85 -1.10 25.84
C SER A 161 -16.27 -1.65 24.53
N ASP A 162 -15.13 -2.36 24.63
CA ASP A 162 -14.69 -3.16 23.49
C ASP A 162 -15.77 -4.20 23.11
N PRO A 163 -16.00 -4.43 21.81
CA PRO A 163 -17.02 -5.36 21.34
C PRO A 163 -16.65 -6.79 21.72
N ILE A 164 -17.65 -7.61 22.00
CA ILE A 164 -17.50 -9.03 22.29
C ILE A 164 -18.05 -9.82 21.11
N ILE A 165 -17.20 -10.66 20.52
CA ILE A 165 -17.50 -11.48 19.35
C ILE A 165 -17.26 -12.97 19.68
N PRO A 166 -17.72 -13.91 18.84
CA PRO A 166 -17.37 -15.31 19.02
C PRO A 166 -15.85 -15.49 19.09
N ALA A 167 -15.35 -16.21 20.09
CA ALA A 167 -13.93 -16.34 20.36
C ALA A 167 -13.16 -16.89 19.15
N ALA A 168 -13.78 -17.77 18.38
CA ALA A 168 -13.20 -18.33 17.15
C ALA A 168 -13.00 -17.31 16.01
N LEU A 169 -13.67 -16.16 16.05
CA LEU A 169 -13.53 -15.09 15.04
C LEU A 169 -12.50 -14.02 15.45
N THR A 170 -12.08 -13.99 16.72
CA THR A 170 -11.06 -13.04 17.20
C THR A 170 -9.72 -13.10 16.46
N PRO A 171 -9.23 -14.25 15.95
CA PRO A 171 -8.01 -14.28 15.16
C PRO A 171 -8.21 -13.77 13.72
N VAL A 172 -9.46 -13.69 13.25
CA VAL A 172 -9.82 -13.39 11.86
C VAL A 172 -10.27 -11.94 11.67
N ILE A 173 -10.90 -11.33 12.67
CA ILE A 173 -11.36 -9.95 12.61
C ILE A 173 -10.32 -9.07 13.33
N ALA A 174 -9.64 -8.21 12.59
CA ALA A 174 -8.63 -7.30 13.13
C ALA A 174 -9.28 -6.06 13.77
N TYR A 175 -10.27 -5.48 13.09
CA TYR A 175 -10.94 -4.25 13.52
C TYR A 175 -12.34 -4.14 12.92
N ILE A 176 -13.24 -3.48 13.63
CA ILE A 176 -14.61 -3.19 13.22
C ILE A 176 -14.80 -1.67 13.22
N SER A 177 -14.63 -1.06 12.05
CA SER A 177 -14.90 0.36 11.88
C SER A 177 -16.40 0.65 11.86
N GLY A 178 -16.77 1.87 12.22
CA GLY A 178 -18.15 2.36 12.36
C GLY A 178 -18.74 2.26 13.76
N LEU A 179 -18.13 1.48 14.68
CA LEU A 179 -18.51 1.52 16.10
C LEU A 179 -18.13 2.87 16.73
N THR A 180 -16.92 3.33 16.42
CA THR A 180 -16.45 4.70 16.68
C THR A 180 -16.53 5.46 15.36
N GLN A 181 -17.09 6.67 15.38
CA GLN A 181 -17.08 7.54 14.21
C GLN A 181 -15.84 8.43 14.27
N THR A 182 -14.91 8.20 13.36
CA THR A 182 -13.73 9.06 13.18
C THR A 182 -14.19 10.47 12.81
N PRO A 183 -13.80 11.50 13.59
CA PRO A 183 -14.18 12.88 13.31
C PRO A 183 -13.24 13.50 12.27
N PHE A 184 -13.29 12.98 11.04
CA PHE A 184 -12.57 13.58 9.92
C PHE A 184 -12.99 15.03 9.74
N HIS A 185 -12.02 15.85 9.36
CA HIS A 185 -12.21 17.23 8.96
C HIS A 185 -11.36 17.48 7.74
N THR A 186 -11.82 18.38 6.87
CA THR A 186 -10.93 18.93 5.84
C THR A 186 -9.75 19.58 6.55
N SER A 187 -8.55 19.41 5.98
CA SER A 187 -7.47 20.33 6.28
C SER A 187 -7.95 21.66 5.71
N LEU A 188 -8.33 22.60 6.58
CA LEU A 188 -9.03 23.79 6.15
C LEU A 188 -8.08 24.65 5.32
N HIS A 189 -8.32 24.73 4.01
CA HIS A 189 -7.62 25.71 3.19
C HIS A 189 -7.79 27.11 3.81
N GLN A 190 -6.71 27.88 3.89
CA GLN A 190 -6.83 29.27 4.26
C GLN A 190 -7.30 30.05 3.03
N THR A 191 -8.49 30.66 3.09
CA THR A 191 -8.96 31.59 2.06
C THR A 191 -8.80 33.03 2.51
N ALA A 192 -8.16 33.83 1.68
CA ALA A 192 -8.16 35.28 1.83
C ALA A 192 -8.92 35.90 0.63
N PRO A 193 -10.05 36.60 0.85
CA PRO A 193 -10.69 37.37 -0.22
C PRO A 193 -9.81 38.55 -0.59
N ILE A 194 -9.69 38.81 -1.89
CA ILE A 194 -8.82 39.87 -2.42
C ILE A 194 -9.69 40.92 -3.12
N PRO A 195 -9.90 42.10 -2.50
CA PRO A 195 -10.66 43.18 -3.13
C PRO A 195 -9.91 43.71 -4.36
N VAL A 196 -10.43 43.44 -5.56
CA VAL A 196 -9.87 43.99 -6.81
C VAL A 196 -10.60 45.30 -7.12
N ALA A 197 -9.88 46.42 -7.15
CA ALA A 197 -10.49 47.74 -7.37
C ALA A 197 -10.79 48.05 -8.87
N GLN A 198 -10.78 47.06 -9.76
CA GLN A 198 -10.85 47.28 -11.22
C GLN A 198 -11.98 46.51 -11.92
N THR A 199 -12.53 47.12 -12.98
CA THR A 199 -13.66 46.64 -13.82
C THR A 199 -13.24 45.73 -14.97
N ASN A 200 -11.95 45.41 -15.07
CA ASN A 200 -11.40 44.38 -15.96
C ASN A 200 -10.66 43.39 -15.08
N LEU A 201 -10.94 42.11 -15.22
CA LEU A 201 -10.12 41.09 -14.58
C LEU A 201 -8.71 41.11 -15.09
N SER A 202 -7.85 41.65 -14.26
CA SER A 202 -6.45 41.29 -14.20
C SER A 202 -6.22 40.83 -12.78
N PRO A 203 -5.56 39.68 -12.55
CA PRO A 203 -5.07 39.41 -11.22
C PRO A 203 -4.13 40.54 -10.78
N ASP A 204 -4.40 41.07 -9.60
CA ASP A 204 -3.63 42.12 -8.93
C ASP A 204 -2.32 41.54 -8.31
N TYR A 205 -1.57 40.72 -9.06
CA TYR A 205 -0.27 40.18 -8.62
C TYR A 205 0.83 41.21 -8.86
N THR A 206 1.60 41.50 -7.82
CA THR A 206 2.41 42.71 -7.70
C THR A 206 1.54 43.96 -7.90
N LEU A 207 0.73 44.28 -6.87
CA LEU A 207 -0.04 45.53 -6.83
C LEU A 207 0.85 46.73 -7.24
N SER A 208 0.23 47.83 -7.65
CA SER A 208 0.89 49.14 -7.78
C SER A 208 1.67 49.61 -6.53
N SER A 209 1.55 48.90 -5.39
CA SER A 209 2.34 49.04 -4.17
C SER A 209 3.45 48.00 -3.95
N GLY A 210 3.51 46.91 -4.73
CA GLY A 210 4.51 45.82 -4.60
C GLY A 210 4.36 44.94 -3.36
N ALA A 211 3.19 44.88 -2.73
CA ALA A 211 3.03 44.34 -1.37
C ALA A 211 2.45 42.91 -1.24
N VAL A 212 1.88 42.31 -2.30
CA VAL A 212 1.28 40.95 -2.26
C VAL A 212 1.61 40.20 -3.56
N HIS A 213 2.08 38.96 -3.45
CA HIS A 213 2.38 38.07 -4.57
C HIS A 213 1.60 36.76 -4.41
N LEU A 214 0.98 36.28 -5.49
CA LEU A 214 0.25 35.02 -5.50
C LEU A 214 0.83 34.09 -6.56
N LEU A 215 0.59 32.79 -6.39
CA LEU A 215 1.21 31.77 -7.21
C LEU A 215 0.25 31.30 -8.29
N ALA A 216 0.63 31.55 -9.54
CA ALA A 216 0.12 30.85 -10.72
C ALA A 216 0.68 29.43 -10.83
N PRO A 217 0.06 28.54 -11.63
CA PRO A 217 0.65 27.24 -11.96
C PRO A 217 2.06 27.35 -12.54
N THR A 218 2.32 28.35 -13.39
CA THR A 218 3.67 28.60 -13.92
C THR A 218 4.61 29.14 -12.84
N ASP A 219 4.13 29.87 -11.82
CA ASP A 219 4.99 30.27 -10.71
C ASP A 219 5.46 29.06 -9.90
N PHE A 220 4.55 28.13 -9.60
CA PHE A 220 4.93 26.85 -8.99
C PHE A 220 5.97 26.10 -9.83
N ALA A 221 5.78 26.07 -11.15
CA ALA A 221 6.70 25.39 -12.07
C ALA A 221 8.09 26.04 -12.15
N ILE A 222 8.22 27.33 -11.87
CA ILE A 222 9.51 28.02 -11.78
C ILE A 222 10.11 27.84 -10.39
N ALA A 223 9.30 27.99 -9.33
CA ALA A 223 9.74 27.85 -7.94
C ALA A 223 10.39 26.48 -7.71
N TYR A 224 9.73 25.39 -8.13
CA TYR A 224 10.15 24.01 -7.86
C TYR A 224 10.80 23.32 -9.06
N ASP A 225 11.37 24.09 -9.99
CA ASP A 225 12.06 23.62 -11.21
C ASP A 225 11.31 22.53 -12.01
N VAL A 226 10.02 22.74 -12.27
CA VAL A 226 9.20 21.84 -13.11
C VAL A 226 9.32 22.19 -14.60
N THR A 227 9.68 23.44 -14.93
CA THR A 227 9.74 23.94 -16.32
C THR A 227 10.61 23.07 -17.26
N PRO A 228 11.81 22.58 -16.84
CA PRO A 228 12.60 21.66 -17.66
C PRO A 228 11.90 20.32 -17.93
N VAL A 229 11.08 19.85 -16.99
CA VAL A 229 10.30 18.60 -17.11
C VAL A 229 9.25 18.73 -18.20
N TYR A 230 8.53 19.86 -18.25
CA TYR A 230 7.57 20.15 -19.32
C TYR A 230 8.26 20.29 -20.68
N THR A 231 9.42 20.96 -20.72
CA THR A 231 10.21 21.14 -21.95
C THR A 231 10.67 19.79 -22.52
N ALA A 232 10.93 18.80 -21.65
CA ALA A 232 11.24 17.43 -22.04
C ALA A 232 10.00 16.59 -22.45
N GLY A 233 8.79 17.18 -22.48
CA GLY A 233 7.55 16.52 -22.90
C GLY A 233 6.87 15.70 -21.80
N THR A 234 7.30 15.84 -20.55
CA THR A 234 6.67 15.18 -19.39
C THR A 234 5.67 16.15 -18.75
N THR A 235 4.38 15.88 -18.84
CA THR A 235 3.29 16.75 -18.37
C THR A 235 2.26 16.01 -17.51
N GLY A 236 2.45 14.72 -17.25
CA GLY A 236 1.46 13.83 -16.62
C GLY A 236 0.60 13.06 -17.63
N THR A 237 0.88 13.18 -18.94
CA THR A 237 0.11 12.48 -19.98
C THR A 237 0.04 10.97 -19.72
N GLY A 238 -1.18 10.43 -19.78
CA GLY A 238 -1.45 9.01 -19.55
C GLY A 238 -1.52 8.61 -18.08
N GLN A 239 -1.35 9.55 -17.15
CA GLN A 239 -1.56 9.32 -15.72
C GLN A 239 -2.97 9.73 -15.28
N ARG A 240 -3.39 9.12 -14.17
CA ARG A 240 -4.66 9.43 -13.49
C ARG A 240 -4.40 9.67 -12.01
N VAL A 241 -5.13 10.61 -11.44
CA VAL A 241 -5.08 10.95 -10.01
C VAL A 241 -6.49 10.92 -9.46
N ALA A 242 -6.71 10.09 -8.44
CA ALA A 242 -7.94 10.10 -7.67
C ALA A 242 -7.86 11.12 -6.53
N ILE A 243 -8.93 11.88 -6.34
CA ILE A 243 -9.16 12.78 -5.21
C ILE A 243 -10.45 12.33 -4.52
N VAL A 244 -10.45 12.25 -3.19
CA VAL A 244 -11.65 11.95 -2.39
C VAL A 244 -12.21 13.24 -1.84
N GLY A 245 -13.52 13.49 -2.01
CA GLY A 245 -14.12 14.76 -1.57
C GLY A 245 -15.64 14.75 -1.43
N GLY A 246 -16.18 15.93 -1.17
CA GLY A 246 -17.59 16.13 -0.79
C GLY A 246 -18.49 16.87 -1.76
N SER A 247 -17.95 17.34 -2.89
CA SER A 247 -18.68 18.22 -3.80
C SER A 247 -18.27 18.01 -5.25
N ARG A 248 -19.21 18.22 -6.17
CA ARG A 248 -18.88 18.59 -7.55
C ARG A 248 -18.29 20.00 -7.59
N LEU A 249 -17.43 20.25 -8.56
CA LEU A 249 -16.79 21.53 -8.83
C LEU A 249 -17.61 22.33 -9.85
N LEU A 250 -17.52 23.66 -9.78
CA LEU A 250 -18.22 24.55 -10.71
C LEU A 250 -17.43 24.63 -12.03
N PRO A 251 -17.98 24.15 -13.17
CA PRO A 251 -17.18 24.08 -14.40
C PRO A 251 -16.68 25.42 -14.91
N SER A 252 -17.45 26.49 -14.72
CA SER A 252 -17.05 27.85 -15.11
C SER A 252 -15.88 28.38 -14.28
N ASP A 253 -15.74 27.93 -13.03
CA ASP A 253 -14.63 28.32 -12.17
C ASP A 253 -13.33 27.77 -12.73
N LEU A 254 -13.34 26.46 -13.02
CA LEU A 254 -12.21 25.76 -13.64
C LEU A 254 -11.84 26.36 -14.99
N THR A 255 -12.81 26.53 -15.91
CA THR A 255 -12.53 27.10 -17.23
C THR A 255 -11.97 28.52 -17.17
N THR A 256 -12.42 29.32 -16.20
CA THR A 256 -11.90 30.68 -16.00
C THR A 256 -10.46 30.63 -15.47
N TRP A 257 -10.20 29.83 -14.44
CA TRP A 257 -8.87 29.66 -13.87
C TRP A 257 -7.86 29.08 -14.89
N GLU A 258 -8.27 28.12 -15.71
CA GLU A 258 -7.45 27.53 -16.78
C GLU A 258 -7.04 28.60 -17.81
N SER A 259 -8.01 29.43 -18.23
CA SER A 259 -7.74 30.55 -19.13
C SER A 259 -6.80 31.57 -18.51
N LEU A 260 -6.94 31.87 -17.21
CA LEU A 260 -6.06 32.76 -16.46
C LEU A 260 -4.69 32.12 -16.14
N SER A 261 -4.56 30.80 -16.26
CA SER A 261 -3.31 30.09 -16.01
C SER A 261 -2.56 29.73 -17.29
N GLY A 262 -3.12 30.05 -18.46
CA GLY A 262 -2.59 29.64 -19.75
C GLY A 262 -2.64 28.12 -19.96
N LEU A 263 -3.54 27.42 -19.27
CA LEU A 263 -3.70 25.96 -19.33
C LEU A 263 -4.84 25.58 -20.28
N PRO A 264 -4.78 24.41 -20.94
CA PRO A 264 -5.91 23.88 -21.70
C PRO A 264 -7.11 23.64 -20.79
N ALA A 265 -8.32 23.74 -21.35
CA ALA A 265 -9.52 23.43 -20.59
C ALA A 265 -9.62 21.93 -20.29
N ALA A 266 -9.82 21.57 -19.02
CA ALA A 266 -10.03 20.22 -18.54
C ALA A 266 -11.13 20.21 -17.48
N GLN A 267 -11.71 19.03 -17.24
CA GLN A 267 -12.73 18.84 -16.22
C GLN A 267 -12.48 17.48 -15.54
N PRO A 268 -12.75 17.36 -14.23
CA PRO A 268 -12.62 16.07 -13.56
C PRO A 268 -13.71 15.10 -14.01
N THR A 269 -13.41 13.80 -13.91
CA THR A 269 -14.43 12.75 -13.98
C THR A 269 -14.99 12.52 -12.59
N TYR A 270 -16.31 12.63 -12.43
CA TYR A 270 -16.95 12.38 -11.14
C TYR A 270 -17.32 10.90 -11.01
N ILE A 271 -16.94 10.30 -9.88
CA ILE A 271 -17.23 8.91 -9.52
C ILE A 271 -17.98 8.93 -8.19
N VAL A 272 -19.22 8.44 -8.21
CA VAL A 272 -20.03 8.25 -7.01
C VAL A 272 -20.17 6.75 -6.77
N PRO A 273 -19.61 6.21 -5.67
CA PRO A 273 -19.75 4.80 -5.34
C PRO A 273 -21.22 4.38 -5.21
N THR A 274 -21.50 3.12 -5.52
CA THR A 274 -22.83 2.53 -5.36
C THR A 274 -22.94 1.81 -4.02
N GLY A 275 -24.05 1.96 -3.31
CA GLY A 275 -24.28 1.29 -2.02
C GLY A 275 -25.10 2.17 -1.08
N THR A 276 -25.42 1.67 0.11
CA THR A 276 -26.17 2.44 1.10
C THR A 276 -25.28 3.54 1.67
N GLY A 277 -25.84 4.74 1.84
CA GLY A 277 -25.11 5.89 2.39
C GLY A 277 -24.29 6.68 1.37
N PHE A 278 -24.16 6.19 0.14
CA PHE A 278 -23.59 6.97 -0.97
C PHE A 278 -24.67 7.65 -1.79
N ALA A 279 -24.50 8.96 -1.99
CA ALA A 279 -25.27 9.72 -2.96
C ALA A 279 -24.38 10.80 -3.58
N ASP A 280 -24.76 11.23 -4.79
CA ASP A 280 -24.13 12.37 -5.43
C ASP A 280 -24.42 13.63 -4.60
N PRO A 281 -23.41 14.33 -4.06
CA PRO A 281 -23.62 15.54 -3.28
C PRO A 281 -24.08 16.71 -4.15
N GLY A 282 -24.04 16.57 -5.48
CA GLY A 282 -24.21 17.68 -6.39
C GLY A 282 -23.10 18.70 -6.18
N MET A 283 -23.39 19.93 -6.56
CA MET A 283 -22.53 21.07 -6.24
C MET A 283 -22.98 21.67 -4.92
N THR A 284 -22.09 21.66 -3.95
CA THR A 284 -22.36 22.21 -2.63
C THR A 284 -21.93 23.67 -2.56
N SER A 285 -22.61 24.43 -1.70
CA SER A 285 -22.35 25.83 -1.42
C SER A 285 -21.54 25.98 -0.12
N ASN A 286 -20.50 25.19 0.07
CA ASN A 286 -19.77 25.13 1.34
C ASN A 286 -18.25 25.02 1.10
N THR A 287 -17.50 24.79 2.17
CA THR A 287 -16.04 24.60 2.13
C THR A 287 -15.61 23.41 1.27
N ASP A 288 -16.44 22.39 1.07
CA ASP A 288 -16.09 21.19 0.30
C ASP A 288 -15.91 21.48 -1.19
N GLN A 289 -16.64 22.47 -1.73
CA GLN A 289 -16.46 22.90 -3.11
C GLN A 289 -15.14 23.66 -3.30
N GLY A 290 -14.77 24.50 -2.34
CA GLY A 290 -13.49 25.22 -2.36
C GLY A 290 -12.30 24.27 -2.27
N GLU A 291 -12.35 23.32 -1.34
CA GLU A 291 -11.34 22.28 -1.15
C GLU A 291 -11.18 21.42 -2.41
N GLY A 292 -12.28 20.89 -2.96
CA GLY A 292 -12.23 20.09 -4.17
C GLY A 292 -11.71 20.87 -5.39
N THR A 293 -11.93 22.19 -5.43
CA THR A 293 -11.43 23.07 -6.50
C THR A 293 -9.93 23.27 -6.34
N LEU A 294 -9.46 23.59 -5.13
CA LEU A 294 -8.03 23.66 -4.81
C LEU A 294 -7.31 22.36 -5.19
N ASP A 295 -7.83 21.20 -4.78
CA ASP A 295 -7.21 19.92 -5.05
C ASP A 295 -7.07 19.65 -6.55
N PHE A 296 -8.13 19.93 -7.34
CA PHE A 296 -8.09 19.80 -8.79
C PHE A 296 -7.08 20.76 -9.42
N GLU A 297 -7.12 22.04 -9.06
CA GLU A 297 -6.26 23.08 -9.62
C GLU A 297 -4.78 22.81 -9.33
N ARG A 298 -4.45 22.28 -8.14
CA ARG A 298 -3.08 21.91 -7.78
C ARG A 298 -2.57 20.69 -8.52
N VAL A 299 -3.38 19.63 -8.64
CA VAL A 299 -3.01 18.44 -9.43
C VAL A 299 -2.82 18.82 -10.91
N TYR A 300 -3.83 19.47 -11.51
CA TYR A 300 -3.82 19.79 -12.93
C TYR A 300 -2.81 20.88 -13.28
N GLY A 301 -2.66 21.90 -12.42
CA GLY A 301 -1.65 22.96 -12.60
C GLY A 301 -0.20 22.47 -12.49
N THR A 302 0.04 21.40 -11.73
CA THR A 302 1.36 20.76 -11.60
C THR A 302 1.63 19.71 -12.69
N ALA A 303 0.59 19.07 -13.22
CA ALA A 303 0.71 18.08 -14.29
C ALA A 303 -0.40 18.28 -15.35
N PRO A 304 -0.24 19.22 -16.29
CA PRO A 304 -1.31 19.62 -17.23
C PRO A 304 -1.81 18.52 -18.19
N GLY A 305 -1.10 17.39 -18.28
CA GLY A 305 -1.49 16.22 -19.08
C GLY A 305 -2.24 15.13 -18.30
N VAL A 306 -2.44 15.30 -16.99
CA VAL A 306 -3.08 14.31 -16.11
C VAL A 306 -4.60 14.30 -16.27
N SER A 307 -5.22 13.15 -16.04
CA SER A 307 -6.67 13.04 -15.83
C SER A 307 -7.00 12.97 -14.34
N VAL A 308 -8.01 13.70 -13.89
CA VAL A 308 -8.40 13.74 -12.48
C VAL A 308 -9.75 13.07 -12.28
N ASP A 309 -9.81 12.11 -11.35
CA ASP A 309 -11.03 11.45 -10.90
C ASP A 309 -11.42 11.97 -9.52
N GLN A 310 -12.62 12.54 -9.41
CA GLN A 310 -13.21 13.01 -8.15
C GLN A 310 -14.15 11.94 -7.60
N ILE A 311 -13.72 11.22 -6.57
CA ILE A 311 -14.48 10.19 -5.86
C ILE A 311 -15.26 10.85 -4.73
N ILE A 312 -16.56 11.08 -4.95
CA ILE A 312 -17.35 11.97 -4.10
C ILE A 312 -18.61 11.34 -3.53
N SER A 313 -19.04 11.82 -2.37
CA SER A 313 -20.35 11.49 -1.82
C SER A 313 -20.91 12.53 -0.86
N THR A 314 -22.22 12.47 -0.59
CA THR A 314 -22.84 13.16 0.56
C THR A 314 -22.29 12.65 1.88
N ASN A 315 -22.26 13.50 2.93
CA ASN A 315 -21.80 13.13 4.28
C ASN A 315 -20.39 12.51 4.29
N TRP A 316 -19.53 12.90 3.37
CA TRP A 316 -18.24 12.25 3.12
C TRP A 316 -17.25 12.35 4.30
N LEU A 317 -17.40 13.31 5.22
CA LEU A 317 -16.61 13.41 6.48
C LEU A 317 -17.17 12.57 7.63
N ASN A 318 -18.23 11.80 7.40
CA ASN A 318 -18.63 10.76 8.33
C ASN A 318 -17.60 9.62 8.26
N GLY A 319 -16.85 9.39 9.34
CA GLY A 319 -15.82 8.35 9.51
C GLY A 319 -15.88 7.18 8.50
N THR A 320 -16.87 6.30 8.67
CA THR A 320 -17.00 5.11 7.84
C THR A 320 -17.30 5.41 6.36
N VAL A 321 -18.00 6.50 6.05
CA VAL A 321 -18.22 6.93 4.65
C VAL A 321 -16.88 7.32 4.03
N THR A 322 -16.07 8.13 4.71
CA THR A 322 -14.72 8.52 4.25
C THR A 322 -13.86 7.29 4.00
N GLU A 323 -13.81 6.37 4.95
CA GLU A 323 -13.04 5.13 4.86
C GLU A 323 -13.52 4.27 3.69
N ASN A 324 -14.83 4.19 3.45
CA ASN A 324 -15.36 3.46 2.30
C ASN A 324 -15.02 4.14 0.96
N LEU A 325 -14.93 5.47 0.88
CA LEU A 325 -14.46 6.18 -0.31
C LEU A 325 -12.99 5.84 -0.60
N ILE A 326 -12.15 5.83 0.44
CA ILE A 326 -10.73 5.42 0.33
C ILE A 326 -10.63 3.95 -0.12
N LEU A 327 -11.41 3.05 0.48
CA LEU A 327 -11.46 1.65 0.05
C LEU A 327 -11.95 1.50 -1.39
N TYR A 328 -12.92 2.30 -1.83
CA TYR A 328 -13.41 2.29 -3.20
C TYR A 328 -12.35 2.79 -4.18
N ALA A 329 -11.61 3.84 -3.83
CA ALA A 329 -10.46 4.34 -4.59
C ALA A 329 -9.41 3.23 -4.77
N ILE A 330 -9.05 2.53 -3.70
CA ILE A 330 -8.00 1.50 -3.69
C ILE A 330 -8.45 0.21 -4.39
N ASN A 331 -9.69 -0.23 -4.19
CA ASN A 331 -10.13 -1.54 -4.67
C ASN A 331 -10.78 -1.51 -6.04
N THR A 332 -11.48 -0.42 -6.37
CA THR A 332 -12.32 -0.33 -7.57
C THR A 332 -11.74 0.61 -8.62
N VAL A 333 -11.49 1.89 -8.27
CA VAL A 333 -10.99 2.90 -9.21
C VAL A 333 -9.54 2.60 -9.61
N ARG A 334 -8.67 2.42 -8.62
CA ARG A 334 -7.26 2.04 -8.75
C ARG A 334 -6.44 2.96 -9.63
N ASP A 335 -6.68 4.27 -9.52
CA ASP A 335 -5.73 5.22 -10.05
C ASP A 335 -4.37 5.03 -9.39
N PRO A 336 -3.26 5.17 -10.14
CA PRO A 336 -1.91 4.96 -9.61
C PRO A 336 -1.51 6.00 -8.56
N ILE A 337 -2.32 7.05 -8.38
CA ILE A 337 -2.08 8.15 -7.46
C ILE A 337 -3.41 8.49 -6.77
N LEU A 338 -3.36 8.65 -5.44
CA LEU A 338 -4.46 9.08 -4.59
C LEU A 338 -4.02 10.29 -3.76
N SER A 339 -4.76 11.39 -3.85
CA SER A 339 -4.54 12.60 -3.04
C SER A 339 -5.65 12.75 -2.01
N LEU A 340 -5.28 13.01 -0.76
CA LEU A 340 -6.19 13.18 0.38
C LEU A 340 -5.87 14.48 1.12
N SER A 341 -6.73 15.48 1.02
CA SER A 341 -6.58 16.80 1.66
C SER A 341 -7.45 16.96 2.91
N PHE A 342 -7.48 15.92 3.73
CA PHE A 342 -8.25 15.86 4.97
C PHE A 342 -7.54 14.95 5.97
N GLY A 343 -8.03 14.91 7.20
CA GLY A 343 -7.51 14.01 8.22
C GLY A 343 -8.31 14.04 9.51
N ALA A 344 -7.87 13.25 10.48
CA ALA A 344 -8.34 13.28 11.85
C ALA A 344 -7.16 13.26 12.83
N CYS A 345 -7.47 13.44 14.11
CA CYS A 345 -6.48 13.49 15.19
C CYS A 345 -6.03 12.08 15.56
N GLU A 346 -4.73 11.75 15.41
CA GLU A 346 -4.21 10.45 15.84
C GLU A 346 -4.46 10.21 17.35
N ALA A 347 -4.23 11.21 18.20
CA ALA A 347 -4.40 11.07 19.65
C ALA A 347 -5.86 10.82 20.10
N GLN A 348 -6.84 11.02 19.22
CA GLN A 348 -8.25 10.67 19.45
C GLN A 348 -8.60 9.28 18.92
N GLN A 349 -7.70 8.62 18.18
CA GLN A 349 -7.91 7.27 17.70
C GLN A 349 -7.36 6.22 18.66
N THR A 350 -7.84 5.00 18.52
CA THR A 350 -7.22 3.85 19.20
C THR A 350 -6.03 3.35 18.39
N PRO A 351 -5.03 2.71 19.02
CA PRO A 351 -3.97 2.04 18.28
C PRO A 351 -4.49 0.99 17.28
N ALA A 352 -5.62 0.33 17.56
CA ALA A 352 -6.21 -0.64 16.63
C ALA A 352 -6.75 0.04 15.36
N TYR A 353 -7.37 1.22 15.49
CA TYR A 353 -7.82 2.01 14.35
C TYR A 353 -6.64 2.44 13.46
N ILE A 354 -5.59 3.02 14.05
CA ILE A 354 -4.41 3.48 13.29
C ILE A 354 -3.71 2.32 12.57
N ASN A 355 -3.64 1.14 13.18
CA ASN A 355 -3.12 -0.06 12.51
C ASN A 355 -4.04 -0.57 11.39
N TYR A 356 -5.36 -0.52 11.57
CA TYR A 356 -6.34 -0.82 10.51
C TYR A 356 -6.15 0.13 9.32
N GLU A 357 -6.12 1.43 9.56
CA GLU A 357 -5.93 2.45 8.53
C GLU A 357 -4.59 2.29 7.81
N SER A 358 -3.50 2.04 8.55
CA SER A 358 -2.21 1.74 7.95
C SER A 358 -2.24 0.47 7.08
N SER A 359 -3.03 -0.54 7.44
CA SER A 359 -3.18 -1.75 6.62
C SER A 359 -3.94 -1.52 5.30
N VAL A 360 -4.83 -0.52 5.26
CA VAL A 360 -5.49 -0.06 4.03
C VAL A 360 -4.45 0.53 3.08
N PHE A 361 -3.58 1.41 3.59
CA PHE A 361 -2.51 2.01 2.79
C PHE A 361 -1.37 1.03 2.44
N ALA A 362 -1.12 0.02 3.27
CA ALA A 362 -0.23 -1.08 2.92
C ALA A 362 -0.76 -1.84 1.69
N GLN A 363 -2.07 -2.04 1.59
CA GLN A 363 -2.69 -2.60 0.39
C GLN A 363 -2.50 -1.68 -0.83
N ALA A 364 -2.73 -0.37 -0.68
CA ALA A 364 -2.48 0.60 -1.75
C ALA A 364 -1.04 0.53 -2.27
N ALA A 365 -0.05 0.46 -1.36
CA ALA A 365 1.36 0.32 -1.70
C ALA A 365 1.65 -0.98 -2.49
N ALA A 366 1.06 -2.12 -2.10
CA ALA A 366 1.22 -3.38 -2.84
C ALA A 366 0.63 -3.34 -4.26
N GLN A 367 -0.34 -2.45 -4.48
CA GLN A 367 -0.99 -2.19 -5.76
C GLN A 367 -0.28 -1.12 -6.61
N GLY A 368 0.82 -0.55 -6.12
CA GLY A 368 1.53 0.52 -6.84
C GLY A 368 0.82 1.87 -6.80
N ILE A 369 -0.12 2.08 -5.87
CA ILE A 369 -0.80 3.36 -5.67
C ILE A 369 0.05 4.24 -4.76
N GLY A 370 0.47 5.41 -5.24
CA GLY A 370 1.09 6.45 -4.42
C GLY A 370 0.02 7.26 -3.70
N VAL A 371 0.06 7.30 -2.37
CA VAL A 371 -0.92 8.02 -1.54
C VAL A 371 -0.28 9.25 -0.93
N PHE A 372 -0.85 10.42 -1.18
CA PHE A 372 -0.35 11.72 -0.72
C PHE A 372 -1.38 12.36 0.20
N VAL A 373 -0.96 12.71 1.41
CA VAL A 373 -1.85 13.17 2.49
C VAL A 373 -1.39 14.52 3.01
N SER A 374 -2.29 15.48 3.19
CA SER A 374 -1.96 16.76 3.82
C SER A 374 -1.64 16.57 5.31
N SER A 375 -0.53 17.16 5.78
CA SER A 375 -0.08 16.96 7.17
C SER A 375 -0.96 17.63 8.23
N GLY A 376 -1.79 18.59 7.83
CA GLY A 376 -2.65 19.39 8.70
C GLY A 376 -2.22 20.85 8.78
N ASP A 377 -3.13 21.69 9.28
CA ASP A 377 -3.02 23.16 9.20
C ASP A 377 -3.00 23.85 10.57
N ALA A 378 -2.91 23.06 11.64
CA ALA A 378 -2.92 23.50 13.04
C ALA A 378 -1.55 23.35 13.74
N GLY A 379 -0.45 23.34 12.98
CA GLY A 379 0.90 23.20 13.51
C GLY A 379 1.10 21.85 14.23
N ALA A 380 1.86 21.87 15.32
CA ALA A 380 2.09 20.68 16.15
C ALA A 380 0.85 20.18 16.93
N ALA A 381 -0.27 20.91 16.87
CA ALA A 381 -1.52 20.59 17.56
C ALA A 381 -2.52 19.90 16.62
N GLY A 382 -2.16 18.74 16.04
CA GLY A 382 -2.96 18.06 15.01
C GLY A 382 -4.37 17.58 15.41
N CYS A 383 -4.82 17.85 16.65
CA CYS A 383 -6.20 17.63 17.07
C CYS A 383 -7.09 18.87 16.98
N GLU A 384 -6.47 20.02 16.79
CA GLU A 384 -7.16 21.27 16.53
C GLU A 384 -7.38 21.44 15.03
N SER A 385 -8.39 22.22 14.67
CA SER A 385 -8.54 22.72 13.30
C SER A 385 -7.92 24.10 13.18
N GLN A 386 -7.74 24.56 11.95
CA GLN A 386 -7.51 25.98 11.69
C GLN A 386 -8.63 26.80 12.37
N GLY A 387 -8.26 27.67 13.30
CA GLY A 387 -9.22 28.33 14.17
C GLY A 387 -8.56 28.95 15.40
N THR A 388 -9.37 29.56 16.25
CA THR A 388 -8.87 30.05 17.55
C THR A 388 -8.44 28.86 18.40
N PRO A 389 -7.16 28.78 18.82
CA PRO A 389 -6.69 27.65 19.58
C PRO A 389 -7.36 27.62 20.96
N PRO A 390 -7.71 26.43 21.48
CA PRO A 390 -8.20 26.30 22.84
C PRO A 390 -7.08 26.59 23.86
N ALA A 391 -7.49 26.82 25.12
CA ALA A 391 -6.55 27.07 26.21
C ALA A 391 -5.60 25.90 26.49
N THR A 392 -6.02 24.68 26.16
CA THR A 392 -5.23 23.45 26.32
C THR A 392 -5.15 22.73 24.99
N GLN A 393 -3.94 22.45 24.54
CA GLN A 393 -3.63 21.74 23.30
C GLN A 393 -2.68 20.58 23.63
N ALA A 394 -2.61 19.59 22.75
CA ALA A 394 -1.69 18.47 22.87
C ALA A 394 -0.95 18.23 21.55
N LEU A 395 0.28 17.73 21.64
CA LEU A 395 1.01 17.28 20.47
C LEU A 395 0.28 16.09 19.85
N SER A 396 -0.04 16.22 18.57
CA SER A 396 -0.62 15.14 17.77
C SER A 396 -0.39 15.43 16.30
N ILE A 397 -0.52 14.40 15.48
CA ILE A 397 -0.43 14.47 14.03
C ILE A 397 -1.77 14.06 13.39
N SER A 398 -1.88 14.27 12.07
CA SER A 398 -2.93 13.67 11.25
C SER A 398 -2.82 12.14 11.28
N ASP A 399 -3.92 11.43 11.55
CA ASP A 399 -4.00 9.97 11.62
C ASP A 399 -3.62 9.31 10.29
N LEU A 400 -4.15 9.80 9.18
CA LEU A 400 -3.82 9.31 7.85
C LEU A 400 -2.32 9.41 7.56
N CYS A 401 -1.70 10.51 8.02
CA CYS A 401 -0.25 10.69 7.93
C CYS A 401 0.54 9.73 8.81
N ALA A 402 -0.02 9.14 9.87
CA ALA A 402 0.70 8.20 10.74
C ALA A 402 1.18 6.95 9.98
N SER A 403 0.45 6.54 8.94
CA SER A 403 0.82 5.38 8.12
C SER A 403 2.17 5.57 7.42
N GLN A 404 3.05 4.58 7.53
CA GLN A 404 4.33 4.54 6.81
C GLN A 404 4.18 4.30 5.28
N TYR A 405 2.96 4.07 4.81
CA TYR A 405 2.66 3.76 3.41
C TYR A 405 2.06 4.95 2.65
N VAL A 406 1.93 6.10 3.31
CA VAL A 406 1.55 7.37 2.67
C VAL A 406 2.72 8.33 2.72
N THR A 407 2.83 9.18 1.71
CA THR A 407 3.70 10.35 1.75
C THR A 407 2.92 11.50 2.39
N CYS A 408 3.27 11.84 3.63
CA CYS A 408 2.69 12.98 4.34
C CYS A 408 3.36 14.27 3.84
N VAL A 409 2.56 15.24 3.40
CA VAL A 409 3.04 16.46 2.75
C VAL A 409 2.72 17.68 3.61
N GLY A 410 3.78 18.36 4.06
CA GLY A 410 3.72 19.56 4.89
C GLY A 410 3.72 20.86 4.10
N GLY A 411 3.93 21.95 4.83
CA GLY A 411 3.79 23.32 4.37
C GLY A 411 5.04 24.17 4.60
N THR A 412 5.46 24.87 3.56
CA THR A 412 6.51 25.91 3.63
C THR A 412 5.93 27.31 3.38
N GLN A 413 6.73 28.32 3.72
CA GLN A 413 6.48 29.72 3.36
C GLN A 413 7.74 30.29 2.70
N PHE A 414 7.58 31.03 1.60
CA PHE A 414 8.71 31.70 0.95
C PHE A 414 9.21 32.89 1.79
N SER A 415 10.53 33.03 1.85
CA SER A 415 11.24 34.11 2.54
C SER A 415 11.64 35.20 1.55
N ASP A 416 10.65 35.93 1.03
CA ASP A 416 10.81 36.88 -0.08
C ASP A 416 10.89 38.37 0.36
N LEU A 417 10.69 38.66 1.65
CA LEU A 417 10.54 40.03 2.16
C LEU A 417 11.82 40.88 2.11
N THR A 418 13.01 40.27 2.16
CA THR A 418 14.28 41.00 2.19
C THR A 418 14.90 41.25 0.81
N ALA A 419 14.37 40.60 -0.24
CA ALA A 419 14.94 40.67 -1.59
C ALA A 419 13.87 40.53 -2.69
N THR A 420 12.66 41.05 -2.47
CA THR A 420 11.47 40.88 -3.32
C THR A 420 11.73 41.06 -4.82
N ALA A 421 12.45 42.11 -5.22
CA ALA A 421 12.76 42.40 -6.63
C ALA A 421 13.71 41.36 -7.30
N SER A 422 14.36 40.50 -6.52
CA SER A 422 15.18 39.39 -7.03
C SER A 422 14.33 38.16 -7.38
N TYR A 423 13.14 38.07 -6.77
CA TYR A 423 12.28 36.90 -6.86
C TYR A 423 11.03 37.14 -7.69
N TRP A 424 10.57 38.40 -7.77
CA TRP A 424 9.31 38.76 -8.39
C TRP A 424 9.50 39.82 -9.48
N SER A 425 8.88 39.57 -10.62
CA SER A 425 8.67 40.55 -11.67
C SER A 425 7.71 41.63 -11.20
N THR A 426 7.94 42.88 -11.61
CA THR A 426 7.02 43.99 -11.35
C THR A 426 5.72 43.92 -12.15
N THR A 427 5.64 43.01 -13.12
CA THR A 427 4.47 42.79 -13.98
C THR A 427 4.26 41.31 -14.23
N ASN A 428 3.01 40.90 -14.36
CA ASN A 428 2.65 39.51 -14.65
C ASN A 428 2.85 39.19 -16.14
N ASN A 429 3.14 37.94 -16.42
CA ASN A 429 3.11 37.41 -17.77
C ASN A 429 1.68 37.51 -18.34
N ALA A 430 1.54 38.02 -19.56
CA ALA A 430 0.23 38.29 -20.17
C ALA A 430 -0.59 37.03 -20.54
N THR A 431 0.02 35.84 -20.53
CA THR A 431 -0.62 34.58 -20.98
C THR A 431 -0.93 33.63 -19.83
N ASN A 432 -0.06 33.54 -18.84
CA ASN A 432 -0.19 32.58 -17.74
C ASN A 432 -0.10 33.23 -16.35
N HIS A 433 -0.04 34.57 -16.33
CA HIS A 433 -0.08 35.39 -15.12
C HIS A 433 1.03 35.12 -14.09
N SER A 434 2.10 34.43 -14.49
CA SER A 434 3.27 34.22 -13.63
C SER A 434 4.03 35.52 -13.38
N SER A 435 4.65 35.62 -12.20
CA SER A 435 5.49 36.74 -11.80
C SER A 435 6.77 36.31 -11.09
N ILE A 436 6.89 35.07 -10.62
CA ILE A 436 8.12 34.58 -10.00
C ILE A 436 9.23 34.44 -11.06
N LEU A 437 10.46 34.74 -10.65
CA LEU A 437 11.65 34.74 -11.52
C LEU A 437 12.55 33.53 -11.30
N SER A 438 12.55 32.98 -10.08
CA SER A 438 13.43 31.88 -9.66
C SER A 438 12.93 31.26 -8.36
N TYR A 439 13.55 30.17 -7.92
CA TYR A 439 13.36 29.63 -6.57
C TYR A 439 13.57 30.72 -5.49
N ILE A 440 12.73 30.68 -4.46
CA ILE A 440 12.81 31.56 -3.29
C ILE A 440 13.13 30.70 -2.07
N PRO A 441 14.14 31.05 -1.24
CA PRO A 441 14.40 30.35 0.00
C PRO A 441 13.15 30.20 0.88
N GLU A 442 13.02 29.05 1.53
CA GLU A 442 11.83 28.70 2.30
C GLU A 442 12.08 28.63 3.80
N GLY A 443 11.03 28.90 4.57
CA GLY A 443 10.87 28.50 5.97
C GLY A 443 9.66 27.60 6.16
N ALA A 444 9.37 27.27 7.42
CA ALA A 444 8.13 26.63 7.82
C ALA A 444 6.93 27.55 7.54
N TRP A 445 5.84 26.97 7.05
CA TRP A 445 4.56 27.66 7.10
C TRP A 445 4.08 27.75 8.55
N ASN A 446 4.08 28.96 9.12
CA ASN A 446 3.53 29.25 10.44
C ASN A 446 3.20 30.75 10.55
N GLU A 447 1.99 31.09 10.13
CA GLU A 447 1.48 32.45 9.96
C GLU A 447 0.14 32.63 10.69
N PRO A 448 0.10 32.50 12.02
CA PRO A 448 -1.13 32.73 12.76
C PRO A 448 -1.64 34.16 12.52
N THR A 449 -2.92 34.28 12.22
CA THR A 449 -3.54 35.56 11.84
C THR A 449 -4.40 36.11 12.97
N SER A 450 -4.55 37.44 13.03
CA SER A 450 -5.57 38.12 13.83
C SER A 450 -6.08 39.32 13.05
N THR A 451 -7.41 39.49 12.97
CA THR A 451 -8.03 40.51 12.12
C THR A 451 -8.03 41.91 12.76
N THR A 452 -7.91 42.00 14.08
CA THR A 452 -7.75 43.25 14.86
C THR A 452 -6.97 42.96 16.16
N PRO A 453 -6.38 43.96 16.82
CA PRO A 453 -5.74 43.76 18.14
C PRO A 453 -6.68 43.18 19.22
N ALA A 454 -8.00 43.22 19.01
CA ALA A 454 -9.02 42.73 19.93
C ALA A 454 -9.58 41.33 19.57
N THR A 455 -9.23 40.77 18.40
CA THR A 455 -9.71 39.45 17.98
C THR A 455 -8.71 38.36 18.34
N PRO A 456 -9.18 37.16 18.71
CA PRO A 456 -8.29 36.05 19.00
C PRO A 456 -7.40 35.68 17.81
N PHE A 457 -6.20 35.19 18.08
CA PHE A 457 -5.37 34.58 17.04
C PHE A 457 -6.05 33.33 16.48
N VAL A 458 -5.85 33.10 15.19
CA VAL A 458 -6.23 31.89 14.45
C VAL A 458 -4.96 31.17 14.05
N VAL A 459 -4.86 29.88 14.37
CA VAL A 459 -3.72 29.04 13.99
C VAL A 459 -3.71 28.85 12.47
N GLY A 460 -2.54 28.88 11.86
CA GLY A 460 -2.28 28.48 10.48
C GLY A 460 -0.82 28.09 10.35
N ALA A 461 -0.54 26.78 10.40
CA ALA A 461 0.82 26.27 10.41
C ALA A 461 0.90 24.82 9.93
N SER A 462 2.04 24.43 9.36
CA SER A 462 2.28 23.07 8.88
C SER A 462 2.15 22.05 10.00
N GLY A 463 1.31 21.05 9.78
CA GLY A 463 1.23 19.85 10.60
C GLY A 463 2.59 19.15 10.68
N GLY A 464 2.89 18.58 11.84
CA GLY A 464 4.18 17.95 12.05
C GLY A 464 4.40 17.46 13.46
N GLY A 465 5.21 16.41 13.61
CA GLY A 465 5.44 15.74 14.87
C GLY A 465 5.76 14.27 14.67
N LYS A 466 5.24 13.42 15.56
CA LYS A 466 5.45 11.97 15.49
C LYS A 466 4.20 11.19 15.83
N SER A 467 4.13 9.99 15.28
CA SER A 467 3.12 9.03 15.66
C SER A 467 3.37 8.48 17.07
N THR A 468 2.29 8.24 17.79
CA THR A 468 2.27 7.53 19.07
C THR A 468 2.03 6.02 18.90
N VAL A 469 1.62 5.60 17.70
CA VAL A 469 1.27 4.20 17.39
C VAL A 469 2.24 3.55 16.42
N ILE A 470 2.57 4.22 15.31
CA ILE A 470 3.37 3.63 14.24
C ILE A 470 4.87 3.80 14.53
N ALA A 471 5.57 2.67 14.61
CA ALA A 471 7.02 2.64 14.80
C ALA A 471 7.75 3.24 13.60
N LYS A 472 8.97 3.74 13.84
CA LYS A 472 9.80 4.34 12.78
C LYS A 472 10.06 3.34 11.66
N PRO A 473 9.65 3.64 10.41
CA PRO A 473 9.94 2.76 9.29
C PRO A 473 11.44 2.77 8.97
N THR A 474 11.97 1.65 8.51
CA THR A 474 13.42 1.50 8.28
C THR A 474 13.99 2.43 7.20
N TYR A 475 13.14 2.91 6.28
CA TYR A 475 13.54 3.90 5.28
C TYR A 475 13.67 5.32 5.87
N GLN A 476 12.98 5.63 6.98
CA GLN A 476 13.00 6.96 7.60
C GLN A 476 14.26 7.09 8.45
N ALA A 477 15.36 7.34 7.76
CA ALA A 477 16.68 7.56 8.33
C ALA A 477 17.43 8.60 7.49
N GLY A 478 18.31 9.36 8.14
CA GLY A 478 19.07 10.41 7.48
C GLY A 478 19.46 11.52 8.45
N THR A 479 20.15 12.53 7.93
CA THR A 479 20.45 13.76 8.68
C THR A 479 19.14 14.40 9.16
N GLY A 480 19.10 14.83 10.42
CA GLY A 480 17.93 15.50 11.01
C GLY A 480 16.83 14.58 11.56
N VAL A 481 16.74 13.32 11.08
CA VAL A 481 15.69 12.38 11.53
C VAL A 481 15.87 12.05 13.02
N PRO A 482 14.86 12.30 13.88
CA PRO A 482 14.92 11.98 15.30
C PRO A 482 15.15 10.48 15.57
N ALA A 483 16.02 10.15 16.53
CA ALA A 483 16.26 8.77 16.96
C ALA A 483 15.29 8.32 18.07
N ASP A 484 13.98 8.39 17.79
CA ASP A 484 12.94 8.26 18.82
C ASP A 484 11.98 7.06 18.62
N ALA A 485 12.31 6.20 17.67
CA ALA A 485 11.59 4.96 17.32
C ALA A 485 10.14 5.13 16.85
N ALA A 486 9.69 6.35 16.53
CA ALA A 486 8.35 6.63 16.01
C ALA A 486 8.39 7.10 14.54
N ARG A 487 7.29 6.92 13.80
CA ARG A 487 7.12 7.56 12.48
C ARG A 487 7.00 9.07 12.66
N ASP A 488 7.95 9.84 12.14
CA ASP A 488 7.93 11.31 12.16
C ASP A 488 7.22 11.86 10.92
N VAL A 489 6.50 12.99 11.03
CA VAL A 489 5.81 13.67 9.91
C VAL A 489 6.16 15.16 9.88
N PRO A 490 6.11 15.82 8.70
CA PRO A 490 5.79 15.25 7.38
C PRO A 490 6.99 14.53 6.73
N ASP A 491 6.82 14.01 5.52
CA ASP A 491 7.93 13.40 4.73
C ASP A 491 8.62 14.43 3.83
N ILE A 492 7.85 15.32 3.20
CA ILE A 492 8.30 16.45 2.37
C ILE A 492 7.30 17.60 2.53
N SER A 493 7.58 18.76 1.92
CA SER A 493 6.65 19.89 1.92
C SER A 493 6.61 20.65 0.60
N PHE A 494 5.58 21.47 0.41
CA PHE A 494 5.50 22.53 -0.60
C PHE A 494 4.91 23.79 0.04
N SER A 495 4.94 24.92 -0.67
CA SER A 495 4.33 26.17 -0.18
C SER A 495 2.87 25.93 0.22
N ALA A 496 2.55 26.32 1.45
CA ALA A 496 1.20 26.24 2.02
C ALA A 496 0.75 27.60 2.56
N SER A 497 1.61 28.61 2.49
CA SER A 497 1.34 29.93 3.07
C SER A 497 0.46 30.80 2.17
N THR A 498 -0.46 31.53 2.80
CA THR A 498 -1.24 32.60 2.16
C THR A 498 -0.48 33.91 1.99
N HIS A 499 0.69 34.05 2.64
CA HIS A 499 1.68 35.07 2.28
C HIS A 499 1.97 35.09 0.77
N ASN A 500 2.09 33.89 0.19
CA ASN A 500 2.11 33.68 -1.26
C ASN A 500 1.11 32.60 -1.67
N GLY A 501 -0.18 32.85 -1.43
CA GLY A 501 -1.23 31.87 -1.72
C GLY A 501 -1.36 31.53 -3.21
N TYR A 502 -1.86 30.34 -3.50
CA TYR A 502 -2.24 29.93 -4.85
C TYR A 502 -3.51 30.64 -5.26
N PHE A 503 -3.47 31.34 -6.38
CA PHE A 503 -4.69 31.97 -6.84
C PHE A 503 -5.68 30.93 -7.36
N SER A 504 -6.95 31.23 -7.17
CA SER A 504 -8.06 30.43 -7.66
C SER A 504 -9.22 31.30 -8.11
N CYS A 505 -10.11 30.70 -8.89
CA CYS A 505 -11.41 31.26 -9.22
C CYS A 505 -12.48 30.47 -8.46
N LEU A 506 -13.23 31.15 -7.60
CA LEU A 506 -14.47 30.61 -7.04
C LEU A 506 -15.59 31.66 -7.20
N ALA A 507 -16.56 31.39 -8.07
CA ALA A 507 -17.76 32.23 -8.22
C ALA A 507 -18.84 31.94 -7.15
N TYR A 508 -18.49 31.20 -6.10
CA TYR A 508 -19.40 30.81 -5.03
C TYR A 508 -20.10 32.02 -4.36
N ALA A 509 -21.36 31.83 -3.95
CA ALA A 509 -22.21 32.82 -3.24
C ALA A 509 -22.49 34.16 -3.98
N GLY A 510 -22.43 34.17 -5.31
CA GLY A 510 -22.66 35.37 -6.11
C GLY A 510 -21.40 36.21 -6.33
N ALA A 511 -20.23 35.64 -6.01
CA ALA A 511 -18.96 36.16 -6.49
C ALA A 511 -18.89 36.04 -8.01
N ASP A 512 -18.17 36.97 -8.62
CA ASP A 512 -17.88 37.00 -10.03
C ASP A 512 -16.37 36.88 -10.11
N CYS A 513 -15.84 35.77 -10.61
CA CYS A 513 -14.40 35.64 -10.88
C CYS A 513 -13.91 36.73 -11.81
N THR A 514 -14.85 37.43 -12.46
CA THR A 514 -14.97 38.81 -12.99
C THR A 514 -14.40 40.03 -12.28
N LYS A 515 -14.39 39.95 -10.94
CA LYS A 515 -14.27 41.09 -10.04
C LYS A 515 -13.52 40.76 -8.75
N SER A 516 -13.34 39.48 -8.41
CA SER A 516 -12.60 39.04 -7.22
C SER A 516 -11.96 37.69 -7.47
N LEU A 517 -10.65 37.59 -7.20
CA LEU A 517 -9.95 36.30 -7.08
C LEU A 517 -9.87 35.90 -5.61
N LEU A 518 -9.61 34.62 -5.37
CA LEU A 518 -9.26 34.09 -4.06
C LEU A 518 -7.84 33.56 -4.08
N ALA A 519 -7.22 33.53 -2.90
CA ALA A 519 -5.98 32.83 -2.66
C ALA A 519 -6.21 31.69 -1.68
N PHE A 520 -5.66 30.53 -2.00
CA PHE A 520 -5.62 29.35 -1.15
C PHE A 520 -4.22 29.10 -0.61
N GLY A 521 -4.16 28.70 0.65
CA GLY A 521 -2.99 28.07 1.27
C GLY A 521 -3.38 26.72 1.88
N GLY A 522 -2.70 26.32 2.95
CA GLY A 522 -2.90 25.03 3.61
C GLY A 522 -2.04 23.93 3.03
N THR A 523 -1.77 22.92 3.84
CA THR A 523 -1.12 21.67 3.39
C THR A 523 -2.01 20.89 2.43
N SER A 524 -3.30 21.23 2.37
CA SER A 524 -4.23 20.90 1.30
C SER A 524 -3.79 21.37 -0.09
N ALA A 525 -2.96 22.40 -0.21
CA ALA A 525 -2.37 22.73 -1.50
C ALA A 525 -1.14 21.85 -1.81
N SER A 526 -0.41 21.42 -0.78
CA SER A 526 0.84 20.67 -0.90
C SER A 526 0.62 19.21 -1.32
N ALA A 527 -0.33 18.49 -0.71
CA ALA A 527 -0.62 17.09 -1.05
C ALA A 527 -0.99 16.87 -2.54
N PRO A 528 -1.94 17.62 -3.12
CA PRO A 528 -2.25 17.52 -4.55
C PRO A 528 -1.13 18.02 -5.45
N SER A 529 -0.30 18.97 -4.99
CA SER A 529 0.94 19.34 -5.71
C SER A 529 1.89 18.15 -5.84
N MET A 530 2.09 17.41 -4.74
CA MET A 530 2.90 16.19 -4.77
C MET A 530 2.27 15.10 -5.65
N ALA A 531 0.94 14.97 -5.63
CA ALA A 531 0.24 14.04 -6.52
C ALA A 531 0.48 14.39 -8.01
N GLY A 532 0.52 15.68 -8.36
CA GLY A 532 0.94 16.15 -9.68
C GLY A 532 2.39 15.78 -10.00
N VAL A 533 3.33 16.01 -9.08
CA VAL A 533 4.74 15.59 -9.24
C VAL A 533 4.88 14.07 -9.43
N ALA A 534 4.10 13.29 -8.70
CA ALA A 534 4.05 11.83 -8.86
C ALA A 534 3.53 11.42 -10.25
N ALA A 535 2.58 12.17 -10.83
CA ALA A 535 2.13 11.94 -12.21
C ALA A 535 3.26 12.23 -13.21
N LEU A 536 4.02 13.32 -13.03
CA LEU A 536 5.19 13.60 -13.86
C LEU A 536 6.23 12.46 -13.76
N LEU A 537 6.51 11.98 -12.54
CA LEU A 537 7.44 10.89 -12.30
C LEU A 537 6.97 9.57 -12.95
N ASN A 538 5.70 9.19 -12.76
CA ASN A 538 5.14 7.98 -13.35
C ASN A 538 5.20 8.02 -14.87
N GLN A 539 4.91 9.16 -15.50
CA GLN A 539 5.06 9.31 -16.95
C GLN A 539 6.52 9.16 -17.37
N LYS A 540 7.46 9.84 -16.69
CA LYS A 540 8.89 9.80 -17.02
C LYS A 540 9.47 8.39 -16.94
N LEU A 541 9.06 7.62 -15.93
CA LEU A 541 9.55 6.25 -15.71
C LEU A 541 8.73 5.17 -16.41
N GLY A 542 7.59 5.54 -17.02
CA GLY A 542 6.71 4.63 -17.77
C GLY A 542 5.94 3.63 -16.90
N ALA A 543 5.93 3.80 -15.57
CA ALA A 543 5.26 2.93 -14.62
C ALA A 543 4.86 3.68 -13.36
N ALA A 544 3.81 3.21 -12.67
CA ALA A 544 3.49 3.69 -11.33
C ALA A 544 4.62 3.35 -10.35
N GLN A 545 4.94 4.28 -9.45
CA GLN A 545 6.01 4.09 -8.46
C GLN A 545 5.52 3.62 -7.07
N GLY A 546 4.21 3.65 -6.82
CA GLY A 546 3.63 3.28 -5.52
C GLY A 546 4.09 4.20 -4.38
N ASN A 547 4.31 3.62 -3.20
CA ASN A 547 4.79 4.36 -2.03
C ASN A 547 6.16 5.02 -2.31
N LEU A 548 6.20 6.35 -2.36
CA LEU A 548 7.41 7.11 -2.69
C LEU A 548 8.39 7.24 -1.53
N ASN A 549 8.00 6.97 -0.29
CA ASN A 549 8.84 7.26 0.87
C ASN A 549 10.22 6.56 0.80
N PRO A 550 10.34 5.26 0.47
CA PRO A 550 11.66 4.62 0.32
C PRO A 550 12.56 5.26 -0.75
N LEU A 551 11.97 5.80 -1.82
CA LEU A 551 12.71 6.55 -2.85
C LEU A 551 13.14 7.92 -2.31
N LEU A 552 12.23 8.68 -1.70
CA LEU A 552 12.49 10.02 -1.18
C LEU A 552 13.64 10.02 -0.17
N TYR A 553 13.59 9.18 0.86
CA TYR A 553 14.64 9.13 1.88
C TYR A 553 15.98 8.61 1.32
N ARG A 554 15.95 7.67 0.38
CA ARG A 554 17.17 7.23 -0.32
C ARG A 554 17.80 8.38 -1.10
N LEU A 555 17.00 9.16 -1.83
CA LEU A 555 17.48 10.31 -2.59
C LEU A 555 17.93 11.46 -1.69
N ALA A 556 17.28 11.70 -0.54
CA ALA A 556 17.76 12.70 0.41
C ALA A 556 19.15 12.34 0.95
N ALA A 557 19.46 11.05 1.09
CA ALA A 557 20.80 10.59 1.45
C ALA A 557 21.80 10.63 0.29
N SER A 558 21.41 10.26 -0.94
CA SER A 558 22.34 10.10 -2.07
C SER A 558 22.48 11.35 -2.94
N THR A 559 21.41 12.14 -3.06
CA THR A 559 21.27 13.30 -3.93
C THR A 559 20.52 14.42 -3.19
N PRO A 560 21.10 15.01 -2.12
CA PRO A 560 20.44 16.05 -1.34
C PRO A 560 20.00 17.27 -2.16
N THR A 561 20.65 17.53 -3.29
CA THR A 561 20.31 18.63 -4.22
C THR A 561 18.96 18.47 -4.91
N ALA A 562 18.31 17.30 -4.81
CA ALA A 562 16.92 17.11 -5.25
C ALA A 562 15.90 17.73 -4.28
N PHE A 563 16.36 18.24 -3.14
CA PHE A 563 15.55 18.84 -2.10
C PHE A 563 16.03 20.26 -1.81
N HIS A 564 15.10 21.16 -1.56
CA HIS A 564 15.38 22.42 -0.91
C HIS A 564 15.07 22.27 0.56
N ASP A 565 16.11 22.33 1.40
CA ASP A 565 16.06 22.15 2.86
C ASP A 565 15.75 23.48 3.58
N PRO A 566 14.53 23.68 4.12
CA PRO A 566 14.21 24.85 4.92
C PRO A 566 14.89 24.74 6.29
N THR A 567 15.80 25.67 6.56
CA THR A 567 16.53 25.75 7.83
C THR A 567 16.19 27.04 8.56
N PRO A 568 16.57 27.20 9.84
CA PRO A 568 16.48 28.50 10.50
C PRO A 568 17.16 29.63 9.73
N ALA A 569 18.23 29.35 8.97
CA ALA A 569 18.93 30.35 8.18
C ALA A 569 18.19 30.78 6.90
N THR A 570 17.38 29.91 6.31
CA THR A 570 16.60 30.22 5.10
C THR A 570 15.20 30.74 5.42
N SER A 571 14.72 30.53 6.65
CA SER A 571 13.38 30.90 7.11
C SER A 571 13.04 32.39 7.18
N GLY A 572 14.03 33.27 6.98
CA GLY A 572 13.83 34.71 7.06
C GLY A 572 13.74 35.29 8.48
N VAL A 573 13.90 34.48 9.54
CA VAL A 573 13.93 34.97 10.93
C VAL A 573 15.33 35.02 11.51
N SER A 574 15.57 35.97 12.43
CA SER A 574 16.87 36.17 13.09
C SER A 574 17.11 35.25 14.28
N SER A 575 16.06 34.64 14.84
CA SER A 575 16.14 33.71 15.96
C SER A 575 15.02 32.69 15.89
N CYS A 576 15.31 31.44 16.26
CA CYS A 576 14.30 30.39 16.30
C CYS A 576 14.00 29.90 17.72
N THR A 577 12.76 30.07 18.17
CA THR A 577 12.25 29.56 19.45
C THR A 577 10.99 28.75 19.21
N THR A 578 10.86 27.57 19.83
CA THR A 578 9.70 26.69 19.63
C THR A 578 8.46 27.09 20.42
N THR A 579 8.50 28.18 21.18
CA THR A 579 7.38 28.68 22.01
C THR A 579 6.73 29.94 21.44
N THR A 580 7.22 30.42 20.31
CA THR A 580 6.72 31.60 19.61
C THR A 580 6.50 31.21 18.14
N ALA A 581 5.28 31.35 17.67
CA ALA A 581 4.94 31.05 16.28
C ALA A 581 5.76 31.95 15.32
N SER A 582 6.43 31.33 14.35
CA SER A 582 7.27 31.99 13.34
C SER A 582 7.64 31.00 12.23
N THR A 583 8.14 31.50 11.10
CA THR A 583 8.54 30.69 9.94
C THR A 583 9.73 29.75 10.16
N CYS A 584 10.24 29.59 11.39
CA CYS A 584 11.26 28.58 11.71
C CYS A 584 10.72 27.39 12.51
N ASN A 585 9.42 27.30 12.78
CA ASN A 585 8.83 26.24 13.59
C ASN A 585 7.34 26.05 13.26
N ASN A 586 6.69 25.05 13.86
CA ASN A 586 5.23 24.85 13.78
C ASN A 586 4.51 24.97 15.14
N SER A 587 5.00 25.81 16.04
CA SER A 587 4.33 26.10 17.31
C SER A 587 3.01 26.85 17.10
N THR A 588 2.06 26.69 18.02
CA THR A 588 0.77 27.37 17.95
C THR A 588 0.72 28.59 18.88
N PRO A 589 0.02 29.68 18.49
CA PRO A 589 -0.21 30.81 19.37
C PRO A 589 -1.17 30.45 20.51
N SER A 590 -1.24 31.29 21.53
CA SER A 590 -2.43 31.33 22.40
C SER A 590 -3.54 32.12 21.71
N ALA A 591 -4.75 32.10 22.25
CA ALA A 591 -5.85 32.92 21.74
C ALA A 591 -5.53 34.43 21.76
N THR A 592 -4.54 34.91 22.53
CA THR A 592 -4.29 36.36 22.73
C THR A 592 -2.87 36.82 22.39
N ALA A 593 -1.95 35.90 22.11
CA ALA A 593 -0.57 36.22 21.79
C ALA A 593 0.07 35.12 20.93
N LEU A 594 1.11 35.48 20.18
CA LEU A 594 1.97 34.52 19.45
C LEU A 594 2.74 33.55 20.37
N THR A 595 2.72 33.81 21.69
CA THR A 595 3.30 32.97 22.74
C THR A 595 2.21 32.41 23.65
N GLY A 596 2.58 31.42 24.48
CA GLY A 596 1.69 30.82 25.48
C GLY A 596 0.71 29.77 24.92
N GLY A 597 0.85 29.41 23.64
CA GLY A 597 0.19 28.24 23.04
C GLY A 597 1.03 26.97 23.19
N LEU A 598 0.90 26.04 22.24
CA LEU A 598 1.63 24.79 22.24
C LEU A 598 3.02 24.97 21.63
N ALA A 599 4.05 24.54 22.34
CA ALA A 599 5.39 24.48 21.78
C ALA A 599 5.44 23.43 20.66
N GLY A 600 6.03 23.80 19.53
CA GLY A 600 6.17 22.94 18.36
C GLY A 600 7.59 22.42 18.17
N PHE A 601 7.89 22.03 16.94
CA PHE A 601 9.19 21.57 16.48
C PHE A 601 9.89 22.68 15.68
N PRO A 602 11.22 22.84 15.79
CA PRO A 602 11.97 23.81 15.00
C PRO A 602 12.40 23.20 13.65
N LEU A 603 12.66 24.06 12.66
CA LEU A 603 13.44 23.70 11.49
C LEU A 603 14.85 23.28 11.90
N THR A 604 15.43 22.30 11.22
CA THR A 604 16.81 21.89 11.46
C THR A 604 17.61 21.82 10.15
N THR A 605 18.65 21.01 10.08
CA THR A 605 19.36 20.72 8.82
C THR A 605 19.05 19.29 8.44
N GLY A 606 18.66 19.07 7.18
CA GLY A 606 18.10 17.81 6.72
C GLY A 606 16.64 17.67 7.16
N TYR A 607 16.28 16.48 7.63
CA TYR A 607 14.90 16.22 8.05
C TYR A 607 14.51 17.02 9.30
N ASP A 608 13.29 17.58 9.33
CA ASP A 608 12.64 18.02 10.57
C ASP A 608 11.14 17.71 10.61
N GLN A 609 10.57 17.76 11.81
CA GLN A 609 9.15 17.48 12.08
C GLN A 609 8.24 18.67 11.72
N VAL A 610 8.65 19.52 10.78
CA VAL A 610 7.86 20.65 10.28
C VAL A 610 7.75 20.58 8.76
N THR A 611 8.88 20.41 8.08
CA THR A 611 8.99 20.41 6.61
C THR A 611 9.49 19.09 6.02
N GLY A 612 9.75 18.09 6.88
CA GLY A 612 10.22 16.78 6.44
C GLY A 612 11.60 16.91 5.83
N LEU A 613 11.81 16.29 4.66
CA LEU A 613 13.03 16.43 3.86
C LEU A 613 13.13 17.77 3.11
N GLY A 614 12.15 18.66 3.29
CA GLY A 614 12.03 19.91 2.55
C GLY A 614 11.16 19.78 1.30
N SER A 615 11.22 20.81 0.44
CA SER A 615 10.53 20.82 -0.85
C SER A 615 11.38 20.20 -1.95
N LEU A 616 10.76 19.81 -3.08
CA LEU A 616 11.48 19.17 -4.17
C LEU A 616 11.94 20.20 -5.21
N ASP A 617 13.20 20.07 -5.64
CA ASP A 617 13.60 20.47 -6.99
C ASP A 617 13.11 19.36 -7.93
N VAL A 618 12.00 19.59 -8.63
CA VAL A 618 11.26 18.53 -9.32
C VAL A 618 12.08 17.96 -10.49
N SER A 619 12.81 18.80 -11.23
CA SER A 619 13.68 18.34 -12.32
C SER A 619 14.84 17.49 -11.79
N ALA A 620 15.53 17.94 -10.74
CA ALA A 620 16.60 17.18 -10.10
C ALA A 620 16.08 15.88 -9.48
N PHE A 621 14.93 15.92 -8.80
CA PHE A 621 14.25 14.75 -8.24
C PHE A 621 13.91 13.72 -9.33
N LEU A 622 13.21 14.12 -10.39
CA LEU A 622 12.86 13.21 -11.50
C LEU A 622 14.12 12.65 -12.18
N THR A 623 15.20 13.41 -12.25
CA THR A 623 16.48 12.95 -12.82
C THR A 623 17.16 11.95 -11.91
N ALA A 624 17.24 12.22 -10.61
CA ALA A 624 17.83 11.35 -9.61
C ALA A 624 17.01 10.06 -9.39
N ALA A 625 15.69 10.13 -9.53
CA ALA A 625 14.78 9.00 -9.44
C ALA A 625 14.87 8.06 -10.65
N THR A 626 15.39 8.53 -11.79
CA THR A 626 15.62 7.68 -12.96
C THR A 626 16.76 6.71 -12.65
N PRO A 627 16.52 5.40 -12.56
CA PRO A 627 17.57 4.45 -12.28
C PRO A 627 18.66 4.59 -13.35
N ALA A 628 19.93 4.73 -12.94
CA ALA A 628 21.02 4.54 -13.87
C ALA A 628 20.88 3.13 -14.44
N ILE A 629 20.57 3.00 -15.73
CA ILE A 629 20.47 1.69 -16.40
C ILE A 629 21.89 1.12 -16.47
N THR A 630 22.35 0.55 -15.36
CA THR A 630 23.44 -0.41 -15.35
C THR A 630 22.73 -1.74 -15.29
N PRO A 631 22.49 -2.39 -16.43
CA PRO A 631 21.64 -3.55 -16.42
C PRO A 631 22.30 -4.65 -15.56
N THR A 632 21.61 -5.07 -14.50
CA THR A 632 22.13 -6.09 -13.59
C THR A 632 22.37 -7.37 -14.39
N PRO A 633 23.59 -7.93 -14.37
CA PRO A 633 23.87 -9.20 -15.03
C PRO A 633 22.93 -10.31 -14.51
N THR A 634 22.13 -10.91 -15.39
CA THR A 634 21.18 -11.99 -15.02
C THR A 634 21.10 -13.06 -16.12
N PHE A 635 20.33 -14.12 -15.90
CA PHE A 635 20.19 -15.24 -16.83
C PHE A 635 18.77 -15.82 -16.83
N THR A 636 18.47 -16.68 -17.78
CA THR A 636 17.21 -17.43 -17.90
C THR A 636 17.51 -18.89 -18.20
N LEU A 637 16.57 -19.76 -17.81
CA LEU A 637 16.64 -21.20 -18.07
C LEU A 637 15.77 -21.54 -19.26
N VAL A 638 16.37 -22.13 -20.29
CA VAL A 638 15.72 -22.49 -21.55
C VAL A 638 15.83 -24.00 -21.73
N PRO A 639 14.78 -24.76 -21.31
CA PRO A 639 14.68 -26.18 -21.65
C PRO A 639 14.73 -26.38 -23.16
N THR A 640 15.32 -27.49 -23.61
CA THR A 640 15.31 -27.82 -25.05
C THR A 640 13.91 -28.26 -25.48
N THR A 641 13.12 -28.81 -24.55
CA THR A 641 11.73 -29.21 -24.78
C THR A 641 10.80 -28.65 -23.71
N THR A 642 9.57 -28.29 -24.09
CA THR A 642 8.53 -27.84 -23.14
C THR A 642 7.67 -28.99 -22.60
N ALA A 643 7.72 -30.15 -23.26
CA ALA A 643 7.03 -31.37 -22.86
C ALA A 643 7.87 -32.62 -23.14
N LEU A 644 7.92 -33.51 -22.16
CA LEU A 644 8.60 -34.81 -22.19
C LEU A 644 7.57 -35.92 -22.03
N SER A 645 7.75 -37.03 -22.74
CA SER A 645 6.88 -38.20 -22.64
C SER A 645 7.72 -39.45 -22.41
N THR A 646 7.39 -40.22 -21.37
CA THR A 646 8.08 -41.47 -21.02
C THR A 646 7.07 -42.57 -20.67
N THR A 647 7.56 -43.80 -20.54
CA THR A 647 6.81 -44.93 -20.00
C THR A 647 7.34 -45.24 -18.60
N ALA A 648 6.48 -45.69 -17.69
CA ALA A 648 6.89 -46.03 -16.32
C ALA A 648 8.07 -47.04 -16.30
N GLY A 649 9.18 -46.65 -15.67
CA GLY A 649 10.42 -47.43 -15.58
C GLY A 649 11.54 -46.98 -16.52
N THR A 650 11.25 -46.06 -17.45
CA THR A 650 12.23 -45.54 -18.39
C THR A 650 12.63 -44.12 -17.97
N PRO A 651 13.93 -43.86 -17.68
CA PRO A 651 14.42 -42.52 -17.42
C PRO A 651 14.40 -41.69 -18.70
N ILE A 652 14.11 -40.40 -18.58
CA ILE A 652 14.15 -39.44 -19.70
C ILE A 652 15.00 -38.23 -19.30
N THR A 653 15.69 -37.64 -20.28
CA THR A 653 16.57 -36.48 -20.06
C THR A 653 16.15 -35.31 -20.92
N ASP A 654 16.35 -34.09 -20.41
CA ASP A 654 16.32 -32.85 -21.19
C ASP A 654 17.56 -32.00 -20.87
N VAL A 655 17.95 -31.15 -21.81
CA VAL A 655 19.04 -30.19 -21.63
C VAL A 655 18.44 -28.83 -21.28
N ILE A 656 18.85 -28.28 -20.15
CA ILE A 656 18.50 -26.93 -19.70
C ILE A 656 19.63 -25.99 -20.09
N ASN A 657 19.39 -25.15 -21.10
CA ASN A 657 20.34 -24.14 -21.55
C ASN A 657 20.23 -22.88 -20.69
N ILE A 658 21.34 -22.18 -20.49
CA ILE A 658 21.39 -20.89 -19.80
C ILE A 658 21.55 -19.80 -20.84
N ALA A 659 20.57 -18.90 -20.93
CA ALA A 659 20.68 -17.69 -21.73
C ALA A 659 20.93 -16.50 -20.79
N THR A 660 21.95 -15.68 -21.06
CA THR A 660 22.28 -14.54 -20.20
C THR A 660 21.84 -13.21 -20.78
N THR A 661 21.54 -12.27 -19.90
CA THR A 661 21.44 -10.85 -20.24
C THR A 661 22.53 -10.09 -19.49
N SER A 662 23.05 -9.03 -20.11
CA SER A 662 23.95 -8.08 -19.45
C SER A 662 25.27 -8.69 -18.94
N ASN A 663 25.84 -9.65 -19.70
CA ASN A 663 27.14 -10.28 -19.44
C ASN A 663 27.28 -10.98 -18.07
N PHE A 664 26.25 -11.72 -17.64
CA PHE A 664 26.31 -12.51 -16.41
C PHE A 664 27.55 -13.43 -16.37
N THR A 665 28.26 -13.40 -15.25
CA THR A 665 29.33 -14.34 -14.90
C THR A 665 29.17 -14.76 -13.45
N GLY A 666 29.31 -16.05 -13.16
CA GLY A 666 29.12 -16.52 -11.79
C GLY A 666 28.80 -18.00 -11.67
N GLN A 667 28.71 -18.46 -10.43
CA GLN A 667 28.32 -19.82 -10.09
C GLN A 667 26.80 -19.93 -9.99
N ILE A 668 26.24 -20.92 -10.68
CA ILE A 668 24.80 -21.23 -10.68
C ILE A 668 24.62 -22.59 -10.03
N ALA A 669 23.75 -22.69 -9.03
CA ALA A 669 23.34 -23.93 -8.38
C ALA A 669 21.92 -24.31 -8.83
N PHE A 670 21.65 -25.59 -9.03
CA PHE A 670 20.38 -26.08 -9.55
C PHE A 670 19.70 -27.06 -8.61
N THR A 671 18.38 -26.96 -8.55
CA THR A 671 17.49 -27.95 -7.92
C THR A 671 16.32 -28.24 -8.84
N CYS A 672 15.62 -29.35 -8.60
CA CYS A 672 14.38 -29.65 -9.31
C CYS A 672 13.36 -30.28 -8.37
N ALA A 673 12.08 -30.12 -8.72
CA ALA A 673 10.95 -30.71 -8.01
C ALA A 673 9.90 -31.21 -9.01
N VAL A 674 9.11 -32.22 -8.62
CA VAL A 674 8.04 -32.80 -9.44
C VAL A 674 6.71 -32.70 -8.69
N SER A 675 5.64 -32.30 -9.38
CA SER A 675 4.28 -32.17 -8.85
C SER A 675 3.24 -32.72 -9.86
N PRO A 676 2.12 -33.33 -9.44
CA PRO A 676 1.75 -33.65 -8.06
C PRO A 676 2.58 -34.81 -7.49
N VAL A 677 2.75 -34.83 -6.16
CA VAL A 677 3.38 -35.94 -5.46
C VAL A 677 2.35 -37.06 -5.26
N THR A 678 2.53 -38.17 -5.96
CA THR A 678 1.75 -39.42 -5.83
C THR A 678 2.52 -40.45 -4.98
N SER A 679 1.90 -41.59 -4.68
CA SER A 679 2.52 -42.67 -3.91
C SER A 679 3.84 -43.19 -4.52
N ILE A 680 4.01 -43.07 -5.85
CA ILE A 680 5.24 -43.39 -6.58
C ILE A 680 5.48 -42.29 -7.63
N THR A 681 5.97 -41.14 -7.17
CA THR A 681 6.22 -39.94 -8.01
C THR A 681 7.51 -40.11 -8.83
N PRO A 682 7.59 -39.56 -10.05
CA PRO A 682 8.86 -39.42 -10.75
C PRO A 682 9.88 -38.67 -9.89
N THR A 683 11.15 -39.08 -9.96
CA THR A 683 12.26 -38.35 -9.36
C THR A 683 12.92 -37.47 -10.42
N CYS A 684 13.59 -36.40 -10.00
CA CYS A 684 14.37 -35.58 -10.90
C CYS A 684 15.76 -35.33 -10.29
N THR A 685 16.77 -35.23 -11.15
CA THR A 685 18.15 -34.90 -10.78
C THR A 685 18.76 -34.01 -11.86
N ILE A 686 19.69 -33.14 -11.48
CA ILE A 686 20.36 -32.21 -12.40
C ILE A 686 21.86 -32.46 -12.35
N THR A 687 22.49 -32.65 -13.50
CA THR A 687 23.93 -32.92 -13.61
C THR A 687 24.57 -32.03 -14.68
N PRO A 688 25.54 -31.15 -14.33
CA PRO A 688 26.02 -30.89 -12.96
C PRO A 688 25.01 -30.08 -12.12
N ALA A 689 24.94 -30.35 -10.81
CA ALA A 689 24.06 -29.62 -9.87
C ALA A 689 24.53 -28.19 -9.58
N SER A 690 25.75 -27.83 -9.97
CA SER A 690 26.23 -26.46 -10.03
C SER A 690 27.25 -26.31 -11.15
N LEU A 691 27.27 -25.16 -11.82
CA LEU A 691 28.25 -24.84 -12.86
C LEU A 691 28.71 -23.38 -12.79
N ALA A 692 29.85 -23.09 -13.41
CA ALA A 692 30.38 -21.74 -13.58
C ALA A 692 30.11 -21.25 -15.02
N TYR A 693 29.35 -20.18 -15.17
CA TYR A 693 29.09 -19.55 -16.46
C TYR A 693 30.13 -18.45 -16.75
N PRO A 694 30.66 -18.31 -17.99
CA PRO A 694 30.27 -18.96 -19.26
C PRO A 694 31.03 -20.25 -19.58
N ALA A 695 31.88 -20.75 -18.67
CA ALA A 695 32.68 -21.96 -18.92
C ALA A 695 31.81 -23.19 -19.22
N THR A 696 30.60 -23.24 -18.68
CA THR A 696 29.57 -24.22 -19.03
C THR A 696 28.23 -23.51 -19.22
N THR A 697 27.51 -23.83 -20.30
CA THR A 697 26.31 -23.08 -20.73
C THR A 697 25.02 -23.87 -20.60
N SER A 698 25.08 -25.12 -20.16
CA SER A 698 23.90 -25.98 -19.99
C SER A 698 24.11 -27.01 -18.88
N THR A 699 23.00 -27.57 -18.39
CA THR A 699 22.96 -28.70 -17.46
C THR A 699 21.92 -29.72 -17.91
N THR A 700 22.10 -30.98 -17.55
CA THR A 700 21.20 -32.06 -17.94
C THR A 700 20.22 -32.37 -16.82
N LEU A 701 18.93 -32.19 -17.09
CA LEU A 701 17.83 -32.68 -16.26
C LEU A 701 17.60 -34.16 -16.58
N THR A 702 17.64 -35.02 -15.56
CA THR A 702 17.28 -36.44 -15.68
C THR A 702 16.10 -36.74 -14.79
N ILE A 703 15.02 -37.25 -15.39
CA ILE A 703 13.80 -37.66 -14.71
C ILE A 703 13.77 -39.19 -14.64
N GLY A 704 13.76 -39.72 -13.42
CA GLY A 704 13.61 -41.16 -13.16
C GLY A 704 12.15 -41.54 -12.93
N SER A 705 11.71 -42.66 -13.50
CA SER A 705 10.41 -43.27 -13.22
C SER A 705 10.58 -44.74 -12.82
N THR A 706 9.64 -45.28 -12.05
CA THR A 706 9.69 -46.64 -11.49
C THR A 706 8.87 -47.60 -12.34
N ALA A 707 9.45 -48.74 -12.73
CA ALA A 707 8.78 -49.75 -13.55
C ALA A 707 7.67 -50.46 -12.76
N PRO A 708 6.53 -50.82 -13.38
CA PRO A 708 5.55 -51.70 -12.75
C PRO A 708 6.13 -53.12 -12.59
N HIS A 709 5.82 -53.79 -11.48
CA HIS A 709 6.20 -55.18 -11.25
C HIS A 709 4.96 -56.06 -11.08
N ALA A 710 5.07 -57.34 -11.46
CA ALA A 710 4.00 -58.32 -11.28
C ALA A 710 4.05 -58.91 -9.86
N ASN A 711 2.93 -58.83 -9.13
CA ASN A 711 2.77 -59.57 -7.87
C ASN A 711 2.45 -61.03 -8.18
N LEU A 712 3.38 -61.95 -7.90
CA LEU A 712 3.11 -63.39 -7.93
C LEU A 712 2.18 -63.77 -6.77
N SER A 713 1.00 -64.34 -7.06
CA SER A 713 0.11 -64.84 -6.00
C SER A 713 0.79 -65.97 -5.20
N PRO A 714 0.61 -66.05 -3.86
CA PRO A 714 1.24 -67.08 -3.03
C PRO A 714 0.88 -68.53 -3.41
N ARG A 715 -0.17 -68.71 -4.22
CA ARG A 715 -0.65 -70.04 -4.65
C ARG A 715 0.20 -70.67 -5.76
N ALA A 716 0.93 -69.88 -6.55
CA ALA A 716 1.80 -70.41 -7.61
C ALA A 716 3.15 -70.94 -7.07
N ALA A 717 3.66 -70.36 -5.98
CA ALA A 717 4.92 -70.78 -5.37
C ALA A 717 4.84 -72.14 -4.65
N ILE A 718 3.65 -72.49 -4.12
CA ILE A 718 3.43 -73.76 -3.41
C ILE A 718 3.24 -74.93 -4.40
N ALA A 719 2.72 -74.68 -5.59
CA ALA A 719 2.53 -75.72 -6.62
C ALA A 719 3.86 -76.19 -7.23
N PHE A 720 4.85 -75.31 -7.40
CA PHE A 720 6.17 -75.69 -7.93
C PHE A 720 7.07 -76.38 -6.89
N ALA A 721 6.93 -76.07 -5.60
CA ALA A 721 7.68 -76.74 -4.53
C ALA A 721 7.17 -78.17 -4.26
N ALA A 722 5.87 -78.43 -4.41
CA ALA A 722 5.28 -79.75 -4.15
C ALA A 722 5.65 -80.81 -5.22
N ILE A 723 5.80 -80.41 -6.49
CA ILE A 723 6.19 -81.33 -7.58
C ILE A 723 7.66 -81.73 -7.49
N PHE A 724 8.53 -80.84 -6.98
CA PHE A 724 9.97 -81.13 -6.85
C PHE A 724 10.32 -81.99 -5.62
N LEU A 725 9.48 -81.99 -4.58
CA LEU A 725 9.69 -82.79 -3.36
C LEU A 725 9.19 -84.24 -3.46
N LEU A 726 8.35 -84.57 -4.45
CA LEU A 726 7.86 -85.94 -4.70
C LEU A 726 8.72 -86.76 -5.68
N ALA A 727 9.71 -86.15 -6.34
CA ALA A 727 10.58 -86.81 -7.31
C ALA A 727 11.91 -87.35 -6.73
N ILE A 728 12.18 -87.19 -5.44
CA ILE A 728 13.40 -87.73 -4.79
C ILE A 728 13.08 -89.08 -4.15
N THR A 729 12.87 -90.09 -5.00
CA THR A 729 12.92 -91.49 -4.57
C THR A 729 14.38 -91.93 -4.40
N ARG A 730 14.57 -92.81 -3.40
CA ARG A 730 15.82 -93.27 -2.81
C ARG A 730 16.92 -93.67 -3.83
N ARG A 731 18.01 -92.90 -3.90
CA ARG A 731 19.44 -93.33 -3.84
C ARG A 731 20.36 -92.31 -4.54
N ARG A 732 21.06 -91.51 -3.74
CA ARG A 732 22.47 -91.03 -3.90
C ARG A 732 22.65 -89.74 -3.07
N LYS A 733 23.39 -89.84 -1.96
CA LYS A 733 23.52 -88.79 -0.93
C LYS A 733 24.57 -87.70 -1.26
N THR A 734 25.15 -87.66 -2.45
CA THR A 734 26.32 -86.81 -2.73
C THR A 734 26.08 -85.62 -3.67
N LEU A 735 24.84 -85.33 -4.09
CA LEU A 735 24.54 -84.22 -5.02
C LEU A 735 23.57 -83.15 -4.48
N ARG A 736 23.40 -83.04 -3.16
CA ARG A 736 22.43 -82.11 -2.55
C ARG A 736 22.82 -80.61 -2.54
N PRO A 737 24.09 -80.19 -2.40
CA PRO A 737 24.39 -78.76 -2.43
C PRO A 737 24.42 -78.19 -3.86
N ALA A 738 24.73 -79.00 -4.89
CA ALA A 738 24.86 -78.53 -6.27
C ALA A 738 23.52 -78.24 -6.97
N LEU A 739 22.44 -78.96 -6.63
CA LEU A 739 21.10 -78.69 -7.20
C LEU A 739 20.32 -77.58 -6.49
N ALA A 740 20.62 -77.32 -5.21
CA ALA A 740 20.01 -76.19 -4.50
C ALA A 740 20.45 -74.84 -5.10
N SER A 741 21.71 -74.75 -5.54
CA SER A 741 22.27 -73.57 -6.22
C SER A 741 21.71 -73.38 -7.64
N LEU A 742 21.41 -74.46 -8.36
CA LEU A 742 20.85 -74.36 -9.72
C LEU A 742 19.40 -73.87 -9.71
N ALA A 743 18.62 -74.21 -8.67
CA ALA A 743 17.28 -73.66 -8.48
C ALA A 743 17.30 -72.15 -8.16
N THR A 744 18.32 -71.66 -7.45
CA THR A 744 18.45 -70.21 -7.15
C THR A 744 18.90 -69.41 -8.37
N LEU A 745 19.70 -69.99 -9.28
CA LEU A 745 20.11 -69.32 -10.52
C LEU A 745 18.98 -69.24 -11.56
N LEU A 746 18.04 -70.20 -11.58
CA LEU A 746 16.85 -70.14 -12.43
C LEU A 746 15.80 -69.11 -11.94
N PHE A 747 15.90 -68.62 -10.69
CA PHE A 747 15.08 -67.52 -10.18
C PHE A 747 15.56 -66.13 -10.64
N LEU A 748 16.78 -66.00 -11.19
CA LEU A 748 17.38 -64.70 -11.56
C LEU A 748 17.57 -64.50 -13.08
N ALA A 749 17.35 -65.52 -13.91
CA ALA A 749 17.56 -65.45 -15.36
C ALA A 749 16.28 -65.67 -16.19
N GLY A 750 15.18 -65.04 -15.78
CA GLY A 750 13.85 -65.21 -16.38
C GLY A 750 13.21 -63.91 -16.85
N CYS A 751 13.93 -63.01 -17.51
CA CYS A 751 13.34 -61.93 -18.31
C CYS A 751 14.05 -61.84 -19.66
N GLY A 752 13.51 -62.57 -20.64
CA GLY A 752 13.94 -62.55 -22.03
C GLY A 752 12.85 -63.14 -22.93
N SER A 753 12.09 -62.25 -23.56
CA SER A 753 11.28 -62.38 -24.79
C SER A 753 10.89 -63.79 -25.29
N GLY A 754 9.58 -64.04 -25.38
CA GLY A 754 9.01 -65.12 -26.17
C GLY A 754 7.49 -65.01 -26.28
N GLY A 755 6.99 -64.45 -27.38
CA GLY A 755 5.56 -64.34 -27.66
C GLY A 755 4.91 -65.70 -27.90
N SER A 756 3.73 -65.92 -27.33
CA SER A 756 2.75 -66.87 -27.85
C SER A 756 1.34 -66.43 -27.41
N ASN A 757 0.44 -66.40 -28.38
CA ASN A 757 -0.96 -66.04 -28.22
C ASN A 757 -1.66 -67.06 -27.30
N GLY A 758 -1.99 -66.63 -26.09
CA GLY A 758 -2.83 -67.38 -25.16
C GLY A 758 -3.60 -66.41 -24.28
N THR A 759 -4.93 -66.35 -24.49
CA THR A 759 -5.88 -65.61 -23.68
C THR A 759 -5.78 -66.05 -22.21
N SER A 760 -5.14 -65.22 -21.39
CA SER A 760 -5.12 -65.37 -19.93
C SER A 760 -5.34 -64.02 -19.25
N THR A 761 -6.05 -64.07 -18.14
CA THR A 761 -6.54 -62.98 -17.29
C THR A 761 -5.50 -61.88 -17.02
N PRO A 762 -5.89 -60.60 -16.92
CA PRO A 762 -4.93 -59.51 -16.72
C PRO A 762 -4.28 -59.65 -15.34
N THR A 763 -2.97 -59.95 -15.32
CA THR A 763 -2.14 -59.72 -14.14
C THR A 763 -2.10 -58.22 -13.89
N THR A 764 -2.73 -57.75 -12.81
CA THR A 764 -2.60 -56.36 -12.37
C THR A 764 -1.15 -56.09 -11.98
N LEU A 765 -0.43 -55.34 -12.81
CA LEU A 765 0.86 -54.77 -12.46
C LEU A 765 0.62 -53.74 -11.35
N THR A 766 1.37 -53.81 -10.26
CA THR A 766 1.26 -52.88 -9.13
C THR A 766 2.65 -52.37 -8.76
N GLY A 767 2.78 -51.07 -8.41
CA GLY A 767 4.04 -50.50 -7.92
C GLY A 767 4.89 -49.71 -8.93
N GLY A 768 4.37 -49.41 -10.13
CA GLY A 768 5.03 -48.49 -11.06
C GLY A 768 4.66 -47.02 -10.79
N THR A 769 5.46 -46.08 -11.33
CA THR A 769 5.10 -44.66 -11.33
C THR A 769 3.72 -44.48 -11.96
N THR A 770 2.84 -43.73 -11.29
CA THR A 770 1.45 -43.59 -11.73
C THR A 770 1.39 -42.90 -13.09
N PRO A 771 0.72 -43.50 -14.10
CA PRO A 771 0.49 -42.82 -15.37
C PRO A 771 -0.27 -41.50 -15.15
N GLY A 772 0.16 -40.45 -15.83
CA GLY A 772 -0.38 -39.12 -15.59
C GLY A 772 0.53 -38.01 -16.10
N THR A 773 0.04 -36.78 -15.96
CA THR A 773 0.80 -35.57 -16.28
C THR A 773 1.37 -34.96 -15.01
N TYR A 774 2.66 -34.66 -15.03
CA TYR A 774 3.42 -34.04 -13.95
C TYR A 774 4.05 -32.74 -14.45
N THR A 775 4.26 -31.79 -13.55
CA THR A 775 5.07 -30.60 -13.76
C THR A 775 6.43 -30.82 -13.11
N VAL A 776 7.50 -30.65 -13.87
CA VAL A 776 8.88 -30.65 -13.38
C VAL A 776 9.37 -29.22 -13.33
N THR A 777 9.57 -28.70 -12.13
CA THR A 777 10.10 -27.35 -11.90
C THR A 777 11.61 -27.45 -11.69
N VAL A 778 12.38 -26.79 -12.55
CA VAL A 778 13.83 -26.61 -12.38
C VAL A 778 14.07 -25.22 -11.82
N THR A 779 14.85 -25.11 -10.76
CA THR A 779 15.21 -23.84 -10.11
C THR A 779 16.71 -23.67 -10.12
N ALA A 780 17.18 -22.49 -10.50
CA ALA A 780 18.57 -22.08 -10.49
C ALA A 780 18.77 -20.92 -9.52
N SER A 781 19.80 -20.98 -8.70
CA SER A 781 20.15 -19.92 -7.76
C SER A 781 21.61 -19.49 -7.87
N THR A 782 21.89 -18.21 -7.61
CA THR A 782 23.24 -17.66 -7.53
C THR A 782 23.36 -16.80 -6.28
N ALA A 783 24.51 -16.87 -5.62
CA ALA A 783 24.81 -16.04 -4.45
C ALA A 783 25.91 -15.05 -4.82
N THR A 784 25.63 -13.75 -4.64
CA THR A 784 26.64 -12.70 -4.56
C THR A 784 26.80 -12.28 -3.09
N PRO A 785 27.85 -11.53 -2.72
CA PRO A 785 28.04 -11.06 -1.34
C PRO A 785 26.86 -10.24 -0.78
N THR A 786 25.96 -9.77 -1.63
CA THR A 786 24.88 -8.84 -1.27
C THR A 786 23.47 -9.31 -1.64
N THR A 787 23.29 -10.31 -2.53
CA THR A 787 21.96 -10.83 -2.93
C THR A 787 22.01 -12.29 -3.42
N THR A 788 20.91 -13.02 -3.25
CA THR A 788 20.66 -14.33 -3.88
C THR A 788 19.61 -14.18 -4.98
N LEU A 789 19.97 -14.48 -6.23
CA LEU A 789 19.03 -14.51 -7.36
C LEU A 789 18.50 -15.95 -7.53
N SER A 790 17.19 -16.14 -7.70
CA SER A 790 16.57 -17.45 -7.95
C SER A 790 15.61 -17.38 -9.13
N ILE A 791 15.80 -18.26 -10.13
CA ILE A 791 15.04 -18.31 -11.38
C ILE A 791 14.55 -19.74 -11.60
N SER A 792 13.27 -19.92 -11.95
CA SER A 792 12.68 -21.25 -12.20
C SER A 792 12.05 -21.37 -13.58
N THR A 793 12.04 -22.58 -14.14
CA THR A 793 11.33 -22.93 -15.37
C THR A 793 10.58 -24.25 -15.19
N ASN A 794 9.45 -24.42 -15.89
CA ASN A 794 8.59 -25.59 -15.77
C ASN A 794 8.57 -26.40 -17.07
N LEU A 795 8.66 -27.72 -16.94
CA LEU A 795 8.47 -28.67 -18.03
C LEU A 795 7.25 -29.54 -17.73
N THR A 796 6.50 -29.92 -18.77
CA THR A 796 5.44 -30.92 -18.65
C THR A 796 6.04 -32.31 -18.85
N LEU A 797 5.78 -33.25 -17.94
CA LEU A 797 6.14 -34.67 -18.07
C LEU A 797 4.87 -35.51 -18.18
N ILE A 798 4.76 -36.31 -19.24
CA ILE A 798 3.69 -37.29 -19.43
C ILE A 798 4.28 -38.68 -19.19
N VAL A 799 3.76 -39.39 -18.19
CA VAL A 799 4.08 -40.80 -17.95
C VAL A 799 2.93 -41.65 -18.48
N ASN A 800 3.23 -42.49 -19.48
CA ASN A 800 2.28 -43.42 -20.10
C ASN A 800 2.27 -44.79 -19.44
#